data_AF-L0RHQ8-F1
#
_entry.id   AF-L0RHQ8-F1
#
_cell.length_a   1.000
_cell.length_b   1.000
_cell.length_c   1.000
_cell.angle_alpha   90.00
_cell.angle_beta   90.00
_cell.angle_gamma   90.00
#
_symmetry.space_group_name_H-M   'P 1'
#
loop_
_entity.id
_entity.type
_entity.pdbx_description
1 polymer ?
#
loop_
_entity_poly.entity_id
_entity_poly.type
_entity_poly.pdbx_seq_one_letter_code
_entity_poly.pdbx_strand_id
1 'polypeptide(L)'
;MTGNNKIFVFISLLLAVFILNGCLGSKTPQAVQYTEEDAIPYKIAVLPAEYIVHAENSTVHKSILVMDEDSKFVADITRSAITNQLAGKGFMPLQKDVVDNILAGLGRDEGWRAMSDADICKALHADGIVKINISSADMIKAVAFDLFQLDAEVTMVNAEGTLVGKWSDSASKRRVSVPTGIFALAGTIVEEVFSDPIRRQMRMVVYDWAWNMAQMLPDCPKGPKLPEVISVDTNVDNRLFGVGRRITVRVDAEPGLKCSFDIGEFKKTIPLPQTGQGVYEGFYVVREGDKGVNESLMVRMRKANGVERLWVESASLITLDGTLPPRPESVESRAGRDGVVLTWKVPPAGDLEEFIVEKADDSVGDFEVIARAKETSFTDSEVLQGATVFYRVRTVDKAGNLSPVNGVIKVVVPQFDERELFGELFGVLVKGNYLVAVPVVVPEGAKFTIQPGTRIRFEHGARIDVLGEFESLGEISSPVRFESDGTEGLKVLAGAKAVISQCEFSGFSKAYTAVGGYSEIRSSRFSGGKYAVLVDSTGNYDFKGLRISGVHTGLILGAGNGTLLRSSISNCTVGLEFRGGSAEIKDNNIFDNYTNILSPAKLVIADNYLGTASVDSLKVKGDVLVKSILDAPYPHGRKIILIDDTPITPELLEERFTLLKGQGIKAFHNQHYGDAYQLLNQAIRLKDDRDIYLYLSYTLLALSDDLALTEVLSEGISKYPYDVRLHQLCIRNLLNKGEIRQARQVLEKALVLSPADSNLLYMKDYLDQLTAKSEPSERVRSQGNATAVPSTEKLQKPNEVETESKVKSEAENKIDEKDFPKSLNTESSGEALKVE
;
A
#
# COMPACT_ATOMS: atom_id res chain seq x y z
N MET A 1 63.41 0.82 -21.33
CA MET A 1 63.47 -0.65 -21.18
C MET A 1 62.73 -1.30 -22.34
N THR A 2 63.45 -1.93 -23.26
CA THR A 2 62.91 -2.63 -24.43
C THR A 2 62.99 -4.14 -24.21
N GLY A 3 61.86 -4.80 -23.96
CA GLY A 3 61.82 -6.25 -23.80
C GLY A 3 60.59 -6.75 -23.06
N ASN A 4 59.53 -7.10 -23.81
CA ASN A 4 58.58 -8.17 -23.45
C ASN A 4 57.56 -8.50 -24.57
N ASN A 5 57.32 -7.59 -25.53
CA ASN A 5 56.31 -7.80 -26.58
C ASN A 5 56.60 -8.94 -27.58
N LYS A 6 57.75 -9.63 -27.52
CA LYS A 6 58.07 -10.75 -28.43
C LYS A 6 57.58 -12.12 -27.95
N ILE A 7 57.35 -12.32 -26.64
CA ILE A 7 56.87 -13.61 -26.11
C ILE A 7 55.36 -13.76 -26.36
N PHE A 8 54.58 -12.71 -26.14
CA PHE A 8 53.14 -12.71 -26.44
C PHE A 8 52.85 -12.97 -27.92
N VAL A 9 53.59 -12.34 -28.84
CA VAL A 9 53.39 -12.54 -30.29
C VAL A 9 53.72 -13.97 -30.74
N PHE A 10 54.74 -14.62 -30.17
CA PHE A 10 55.07 -16.01 -30.50
C PHE A 10 54.03 -17.02 -29.99
N ILE A 11 53.48 -16.80 -28.79
CA ILE A 11 52.39 -17.63 -28.25
C ILE A 11 51.10 -17.42 -29.05
N SER A 12 50.79 -16.19 -29.45
CA SER A 12 49.65 -15.90 -30.34
C SER A 12 49.79 -16.52 -31.72
N LEU A 13 51.01 -16.60 -32.28
CA LEU A 13 51.22 -17.22 -33.61
C LEU A 13 51.12 -18.75 -33.57
N LEU A 14 51.58 -19.40 -32.49
CA LEU A 14 51.41 -20.84 -32.30
C LEU A 14 49.94 -21.23 -32.06
N LEU A 15 49.15 -20.37 -31.40
CA LEU A 15 47.69 -20.52 -31.36
C LEU A 15 47.05 -20.34 -32.75
N ALA A 16 47.51 -19.36 -33.54
CA ALA A 16 46.97 -19.09 -34.87
C ALA A 16 47.15 -20.25 -35.87
N VAL A 17 48.23 -21.03 -35.76
CA VAL A 17 48.46 -22.21 -36.61
C VAL A 17 47.52 -23.38 -36.24
N PHE A 18 47.08 -23.49 -34.99
CA PHE A 18 46.01 -24.45 -34.62
C PHE A 18 44.60 -23.97 -34.99
N ILE A 19 44.39 -22.65 -35.14
CA ILE A 19 43.08 -22.06 -35.46
C ILE A 19 42.66 -22.30 -36.93
N LEU A 20 43.59 -22.63 -37.84
CA LEU A 20 43.29 -22.79 -39.28
C LEU A 20 43.27 -24.23 -39.82
N ASN A 21 43.71 -25.23 -39.05
CA ASN A 21 43.72 -26.64 -39.50
C ASN A 21 42.57 -27.51 -38.94
N GLY A 22 41.69 -26.95 -38.09
CA GLY A 22 40.62 -27.73 -37.42
C GLY A 22 39.36 -28.02 -38.25
N CYS A 23 39.19 -27.43 -39.45
CA CYS A 23 37.95 -27.54 -40.24
C CYS A 23 38.00 -28.55 -41.40
N LEU A 24 39.05 -29.36 -41.50
CA LEU A 24 39.19 -30.39 -42.54
C LEU A 24 39.63 -31.73 -41.93
N GLY A 25 38.79 -32.27 -41.04
CA GLY A 25 38.80 -33.70 -40.74
C GLY A 25 38.39 -34.45 -41.99
N SER A 26 39.36 -34.96 -42.75
CA SER A 26 39.12 -35.82 -43.90
C SER A 26 38.35 -37.07 -43.46
N LYS A 27 37.08 -37.21 -43.88
CA LYS A 27 36.34 -38.45 -43.67
C LYS A 27 37.13 -39.60 -44.30
N THR A 28 37.61 -40.53 -43.46
CA THR A 28 38.22 -41.78 -43.93
C THR A 28 37.18 -42.54 -44.74
N PRO A 29 37.52 -43.08 -45.93
CA PRO A 29 36.56 -43.83 -46.73
C PRO A 29 36.17 -45.11 -45.97
N GLN A 30 34.95 -45.16 -45.43
CA GLN A 30 34.48 -46.34 -44.73
C GLN A 30 34.00 -47.38 -45.74
N ALA A 31 34.49 -48.61 -45.61
CA ALA A 31 34.16 -49.70 -46.50
C ALA A 31 32.73 -50.17 -46.24
N VAL A 32 31.78 -49.74 -47.07
CA VAL A 32 30.40 -50.25 -47.06
C VAL A 32 30.43 -51.70 -47.51
N GLN A 33 30.37 -52.61 -46.55
CA GLN A 33 30.23 -54.04 -46.82
C GLN A 33 28.75 -54.31 -47.13
N TYR A 34 28.47 -54.80 -48.33
CA TYR A 34 27.10 -55.10 -48.74
C TYR A 34 26.61 -56.37 -48.03
N THR A 35 25.80 -56.20 -46.99
CA THR A 35 24.99 -57.29 -46.42
C THR A 35 23.83 -57.63 -47.35
N GLU A 36 23.48 -58.91 -47.46
CA GLU A 36 22.22 -59.32 -48.07
C GLU A 36 21.03 -58.88 -47.20
N GLU A 37 19.91 -58.46 -47.81
CA GLU A 37 18.75 -57.90 -47.11
C GLU A 37 18.18 -58.84 -46.03
N ASP A 38 18.25 -60.15 -46.27
CA ASP A 38 17.79 -61.18 -45.34
C ASP A 38 18.56 -61.17 -44.01
N ALA A 39 19.83 -60.77 -44.01
CA ALA A 39 20.69 -60.72 -42.83
C ALA A 39 20.37 -59.52 -41.89
N ILE A 40 19.56 -58.55 -42.35
CA ILE A 40 19.17 -57.40 -41.53
C ILE A 40 18.15 -57.86 -40.46
N PRO A 41 18.44 -57.70 -39.15
CA PRO A 41 17.52 -58.12 -38.09
C PRO A 41 16.28 -57.22 -38.02
N TYR A 42 15.16 -57.74 -37.50
CA TYR A 42 13.96 -56.94 -37.26
C TYR A 42 13.87 -56.53 -35.79
N LYS A 43 13.73 -57.52 -34.90
CA LYS A 43 13.67 -57.33 -33.46
C LYS A 43 15.09 -57.22 -32.89
N ILE A 44 15.53 -56.02 -32.51
CA ILE A 44 16.91 -55.77 -32.09
C ILE A 44 17.02 -55.42 -30.62
N ALA A 45 18.15 -55.75 -29.99
CA ALA A 45 18.50 -55.23 -28.69
C ALA A 45 19.71 -54.28 -28.77
N VAL A 46 19.50 -53.00 -28.42
CA VAL A 46 20.60 -52.04 -28.29
C VAL A 46 21.22 -52.20 -26.91
N LEU A 47 22.48 -52.61 -26.85
CA LEU A 47 23.20 -52.89 -25.60
C LEU A 47 23.66 -51.60 -24.92
N PRO A 48 24.04 -51.62 -23.63
CA PRO A 48 24.69 -50.49 -22.98
C PRO A 48 25.88 -49.97 -23.82
N ALA A 49 25.98 -48.65 -23.99
CA ALA A 49 27.10 -48.05 -24.69
C ALA A 49 28.36 -48.10 -23.80
N GLU A 50 29.51 -48.41 -24.41
CA GLU A 50 30.76 -48.68 -23.68
C GLU A 50 31.87 -47.73 -24.12
N TYR A 51 32.69 -47.27 -23.18
CA TYR A 51 33.87 -46.46 -23.50
C TYR A 51 35.05 -47.36 -23.88
N ILE A 52 35.73 -47.03 -24.98
CA ILE A 52 36.90 -47.79 -25.43
C ILE A 52 38.09 -47.48 -24.50
N VAL A 53 38.60 -48.51 -23.82
CA VAL A 53 39.83 -48.40 -23.02
C VAL A 53 41.04 -48.43 -23.96
N HIS A 54 41.58 -47.25 -24.30
CA HIS A 54 42.81 -47.15 -25.09
C HIS A 54 44.04 -47.54 -24.26
N ALA A 55 44.92 -48.37 -24.83
CA ALA A 55 46.20 -48.73 -24.23
C ALA A 55 47.08 -47.48 -23.95
N GLU A 56 47.96 -47.57 -22.94
CA GLU A 56 48.70 -46.41 -22.39
C GLU A 56 49.48 -45.59 -23.44
N ASN A 57 49.91 -46.20 -24.54
CA ASN A 57 50.70 -45.57 -25.61
C ASN A 57 49.89 -45.13 -26.85
N SER A 58 48.55 -45.06 -26.78
CA SER A 58 47.73 -44.55 -27.90
C SER A 58 47.97 -43.05 -28.17
N THR A 59 48.06 -42.68 -29.44
CA THR A 59 48.12 -41.29 -29.93
C THR A 59 46.75 -40.68 -30.24
N VAL A 60 45.67 -41.46 -30.15
CA VAL A 60 44.29 -40.96 -30.19
C VAL A 60 44.04 -40.09 -28.96
N HIS A 61 43.33 -38.97 -29.11
CA HIS A 61 43.10 -38.00 -28.04
C HIS A 61 42.52 -38.69 -26.80
N LYS A 62 43.30 -38.73 -25.71
CA LYS A 62 42.84 -39.16 -24.38
C LYS A 62 42.00 -38.06 -23.74
N SER A 63 40.80 -37.81 -24.27
CA SER A 63 39.85 -36.89 -23.66
C SER A 63 38.74 -37.65 -22.93
N ILE A 64 39.07 -38.00 -21.68
CA ILE A 64 38.10 -38.33 -20.63
C ILE A 64 38.09 -37.14 -19.67
N LEU A 65 37.52 -36.01 -20.12
CA LEU A 65 37.20 -34.85 -19.27
C LEU A 65 35.70 -34.83 -18.99
N VAL A 66 35.23 -35.97 -18.49
CA VAL A 66 33.84 -36.24 -18.13
C VAL A 66 33.88 -36.95 -16.78
N MET A 67 33.20 -36.42 -15.77
CA MET A 67 33.14 -37.05 -14.44
C MET A 67 32.35 -38.37 -14.52
N ASP A 68 32.57 -39.30 -13.57
CA ASP A 68 31.96 -40.65 -13.56
C ASP A 68 30.42 -40.68 -13.62
N GLU A 69 29.75 -39.57 -13.28
CA GLU A 69 28.30 -39.42 -13.45
C GLU A 69 27.92 -38.94 -14.86
N ASP A 70 28.69 -38.03 -15.43
CA ASP A 70 28.43 -37.47 -16.75
C ASP A 70 28.77 -38.49 -17.87
N SER A 71 29.69 -39.42 -17.64
CA SER A 71 30.02 -40.48 -18.60
C SER A 71 28.87 -41.49 -18.72
N LYS A 72 28.21 -41.80 -17.59
CA LYS A 72 26.97 -42.59 -17.57
C LYS A 72 25.83 -41.85 -18.26
N PHE A 73 25.71 -40.54 -18.03
CA PHE A 73 24.72 -39.70 -18.72
C PHE A 73 24.91 -39.75 -20.25
N VAL A 74 26.14 -39.51 -20.74
CA VAL A 74 26.46 -39.56 -22.18
C VAL A 74 26.20 -40.94 -22.77
N ALA A 75 26.62 -42.02 -22.10
CA ALA A 75 26.36 -43.38 -22.57
C ALA A 75 24.86 -43.71 -22.67
N ASP A 76 24.05 -43.28 -21.70
CA ASP A 76 22.61 -43.54 -21.66
C ASP A 76 21.83 -42.79 -22.76
N ILE A 77 22.15 -41.50 -22.98
CA ILE A 77 21.54 -40.72 -24.06
C ILE A 77 22.01 -41.18 -25.45
N THR A 78 23.28 -41.58 -25.59
CA THR A 78 23.84 -42.09 -26.85
C THR A 78 23.13 -43.37 -27.29
N ARG A 79 22.95 -44.30 -26.35
CA ARG A 79 22.18 -45.53 -26.57
C ARG A 79 20.73 -45.24 -26.94
N SER A 80 20.08 -44.34 -26.21
CA SER A 80 18.66 -44.05 -26.39
C SER A 80 18.39 -43.29 -27.69
N ALA A 81 19.27 -42.39 -28.10
CA ALA A 81 19.20 -41.70 -29.39
C ALA A 81 19.28 -42.68 -30.57
N ILE A 82 20.24 -43.62 -30.56
CA ILE A 82 20.33 -44.68 -31.59
C ILE A 82 19.13 -45.61 -31.55
N THR A 83 18.64 -45.97 -30.36
CA THR A 83 17.42 -46.78 -30.19
C THR A 83 16.21 -46.09 -30.81
N ASN A 84 16.00 -44.81 -30.51
CA ASN A 84 14.94 -43.98 -31.08
C ASN A 84 15.06 -43.87 -32.61
N GLN A 85 16.28 -43.72 -33.17
CA GLN A 85 16.47 -43.62 -34.62
C GLN A 85 16.29 -44.94 -35.37
N LEU A 86 16.77 -46.06 -34.82
CA LEU A 86 16.54 -47.39 -35.42
C LEU A 86 15.05 -47.76 -35.44
N ALA A 87 14.27 -47.41 -34.42
CA ALA A 87 12.81 -47.53 -34.48
C ALA A 87 12.21 -46.75 -35.67
N GLY A 88 12.71 -45.54 -35.94
CA GLY A 88 12.34 -44.73 -37.11
C GLY A 88 12.56 -45.45 -38.45
N LYS A 89 13.65 -46.22 -38.55
CA LYS A 89 14.08 -46.97 -39.72
C LYS A 89 13.44 -48.36 -39.85
N GLY A 90 12.38 -48.63 -39.09
CA GLY A 90 11.58 -49.85 -39.19
C GLY A 90 12.08 -51.04 -38.36
N PHE A 91 13.15 -50.90 -37.58
CA PHE A 91 13.52 -51.93 -36.61
C PHE A 91 12.51 -51.95 -35.45
N MET A 92 12.46 -53.06 -34.71
CA MET A 92 11.71 -53.20 -33.46
C MET A 92 12.69 -53.33 -32.27
N PRO A 93 13.17 -52.21 -31.68
CA PRO A 93 14.02 -52.29 -30.51
C PRO A 93 13.28 -52.86 -29.30
N LEU A 94 13.97 -53.69 -28.52
CA LEU A 94 13.54 -54.09 -27.18
C LEU A 94 13.50 -52.89 -26.24
N GLN A 95 12.58 -52.92 -25.27
CA GLN A 95 12.58 -51.95 -24.18
C GLN A 95 13.89 -52.02 -23.40
N LYS A 96 14.48 -50.85 -23.16
CA LYS A 96 15.78 -50.69 -22.49
C LYS A 96 15.87 -51.45 -21.16
N ASP A 97 14.87 -51.30 -20.30
CA ASP A 97 14.84 -51.95 -18.99
C ASP A 97 14.71 -53.47 -19.10
N VAL A 98 14.06 -54.00 -20.13
CA VAL A 98 14.00 -55.44 -20.39
C VAL A 98 15.39 -55.97 -20.77
N VAL A 99 16.10 -55.25 -21.64
CA VAL A 99 17.50 -55.57 -21.98
C VAL A 99 18.38 -55.51 -20.73
N ASP A 100 18.34 -54.41 -20.00
CA ASP A 100 19.23 -54.17 -18.85
C ASP A 100 18.98 -55.18 -17.71
N ASN A 101 17.71 -55.54 -17.43
CA ASN A 101 17.38 -56.56 -16.44
C ASN A 101 17.82 -57.98 -16.86
N ILE A 102 17.67 -58.35 -18.14
CA ILE A 102 18.15 -59.65 -18.64
C ILE A 102 19.68 -59.70 -18.56
N LEU A 103 20.38 -58.66 -19.05
CA LEU A 103 21.83 -58.58 -19.02
C LEU A 103 22.41 -58.61 -17.59
N ALA A 104 21.74 -57.97 -16.63
CA ALA A 104 22.11 -58.03 -15.21
C ALA A 104 21.92 -59.44 -14.59
N GLY A 105 20.99 -60.23 -15.12
CA GLY A 105 20.74 -61.61 -14.70
C GLY A 105 21.78 -62.64 -15.17
N LEU A 106 22.65 -62.28 -16.12
CA LEU A 106 23.61 -63.20 -16.76
C LEU A 106 24.94 -63.39 -15.99
N GLY A 107 25.16 -62.69 -14.86
CA GLY A 107 26.27 -62.98 -13.93
C GLY A 107 27.07 -61.76 -13.45
N ARG A 108 28.05 -61.99 -12.57
CA ARG A 108 29.07 -61.02 -12.13
C ARG A 108 30.47 -61.52 -12.52
N ASP A 109 31.39 -60.58 -12.68
CA ASP A 109 32.72 -60.71 -13.28
C ASP A 109 32.68 -61.09 -14.77
N GLU A 110 32.94 -60.10 -15.62
CA GLU A 110 32.74 -60.02 -17.09
C GLU A 110 31.31 -60.30 -17.62
N GLY A 111 30.53 -61.18 -16.99
CA GLY A 111 29.10 -61.35 -17.23
C GLY A 111 28.73 -61.54 -18.71
N TRP A 112 27.77 -60.76 -19.21
CA TRP A 112 27.35 -60.82 -20.63
C TRP A 112 28.42 -60.37 -21.63
N ARG A 113 29.48 -59.67 -21.19
CA ARG A 113 30.54 -59.15 -22.09
C ARG A 113 31.50 -60.23 -22.58
N ALA A 114 31.58 -61.35 -21.86
CA ALA A 114 32.35 -62.53 -22.24
C ALA A 114 31.53 -63.54 -23.09
N MET A 115 30.23 -63.30 -23.30
CA MET A 115 29.37 -64.16 -24.11
C MET A 115 29.56 -63.89 -25.61
N SER A 116 29.24 -64.88 -26.45
CA SER A 116 29.19 -64.67 -27.90
C SER A 116 27.97 -63.83 -28.30
N ASP A 117 28.06 -63.12 -29.41
CA ASP A 117 26.99 -62.25 -29.92
C ASP A 117 25.70 -63.03 -30.18
N ALA A 118 25.82 -64.28 -30.65
CA ALA A 118 24.70 -65.20 -30.83
C ALA A 118 24.05 -65.61 -29.49
N ASP A 119 24.85 -65.87 -28.44
CA ASP A 119 24.32 -66.19 -27.11
C ASP A 119 23.62 -64.99 -26.46
N ILE A 120 24.12 -63.78 -26.69
CA ILE A 120 23.47 -62.54 -26.24
C ILE A 120 22.14 -62.32 -26.98
N CYS A 121 22.11 -62.49 -28.32
CA CYS A 121 20.87 -62.44 -29.10
C CYS A 121 19.82 -63.43 -28.56
N LYS A 122 20.26 -64.67 -28.31
CA LYS A 122 19.42 -65.76 -27.80
C LYS A 122 18.88 -65.47 -26.39
N ALA A 123 19.70 -64.94 -25.49
CA ALA A 123 19.29 -64.57 -24.13
C ALA A 123 18.29 -63.40 -24.12
N LEU A 124 18.44 -62.44 -25.04
CA LEU A 124 17.53 -61.29 -25.18
C LEU A 124 16.29 -61.59 -26.02
N HIS A 125 16.19 -62.78 -26.62
CA HIS A 125 15.18 -63.15 -27.62
C HIS A 125 15.08 -62.13 -28.77
N ALA A 126 16.24 -61.67 -29.26
CA ALA A 126 16.38 -60.72 -30.35
C ALA A 126 16.91 -61.40 -31.63
N ASP A 127 16.51 -60.89 -32.78
CA ASP A 127 17.00 -61.29 -34.11
C ASP A 127 18.41 -60.72 -34.39
N GLY A 128 18.88 -59.81 -33.54
CA GLY A 128 20.20 -59.19 -33.61
C GLY A 128 20.46 -58.22 -32.45
N ILE A 129 21.71 -57.80 -32.29
CA ILE A 129 22.15 -56.83 -31.29
C ILE A 129 22.84 -55.64 -31.94
N VAL A 130 22.77 -54.50 -31.26
CA VAL A 130 23.47 -53.27 -31.64
C VAL A 130 24.38 -52.86 -30.48
N LYS A 131 25.68 -52.76 -30.77
CA LYS A 131 26.73 -52.34 -29.86
C LYS A 131 27.14 -50.91 -30.17
N ILE A 132 27.46 -50.13 -29.14
CA ILE A 132 27.89 -48.73 -29.28
C ILE A 132 29.18 -48.55 -28.50
N ASN A 133 30.26 -48.23 -29.21
CA ASN A 133 31.58 -47.99 -28.63
C ASN A 133 31.89 -46.48 -28.70
N ILE A 134 32.03 -45.83 -27.56
CA ILE A 134 32.37 -44.41 -27.45
C ILE A 134 33.90 -44.28 -27.38
N SER A 135 34.49 -43.65 -28.38
CA SER A 135 35.94 -43.39 -28.46
C SER A 135 36.34 -42.16 -27.65
N SER A 136 35.53 -41.09 -27.73
CA SER A 136 35.72 -39.86 -26.96
C SER A 136 34.36 -39.22 -26.64
N ALA A 137 34.31 -38.49 -25.53
CA ALA A 137 33.21 -37.59 -25.20
C ALA A 137 33.77 -36.42 -24.40
N ASP A 138 33.46 -35.19 -24.82
CA ASP A 138 33.98 -33.97 -24.21
C ASP A 138 32.85 -33.01 -23.84
N MET A 139 32.90 -32.47 -22.63
CA MET A 139 31.93 -31.52 -22.06
C MET A 139 32.70 -30.34 -21.42
N ILE A 140 33.58 -29.70 -22.18
CA ILE A 140 34.55 -28.72 -21.69
C ILE A 140 33.92 -27.31 -21.66
N LYS A 141 33.84 -26.73 -20.45
CA LYS A 141 33.61 -25.29 -20.25
C LYS A 141 34.94 -24.56 -20.05
N ALA A 142 35.18 -23.52 -20.85
CA ALA A 142 36.31 -22.60 -20.67
C ALA A 142 35.86 -21.14 -20.80
N VAL A 143 36.61 -20.22 -20.19
CA VAL A 143 36.29 -18.77 -20.15
C VAL A 143 36.04 -18.17 -21.55
N ALA A 144 36.72 -18.70 -22.58
CA ALA A 144 36.66 -18.19 -23.95
C ALA A 144 35.70 -18.95 -24.90
N PHE A 145 35.34 -20.20 -24.59
CA PHE A 145 34.39 -21.00 -25.37
C PHE A 145 33.96 -22.26 -24.61
N ASP A 146 32.75 -22.73 -24.91
CA ASP A 146 32.30 -24.08 -24.56
C ASP A 146 32.57 -25.02 -25.75
N LEU A 147 33.00 -26.25 -25.47
CA LEU A 147 33.21 -27.31 -26.46
C LEU A 147 32.51 -28.60 -26.01
N PHE A 148 31.64 -29.11 -26.88
CA PHE A 148 30.95 -30.37 -26.73
C PHE A 148 31.29 -31.27 -27.92
N GLN A 149 31.68 -32.52 -27.70
CA GLN A 149 31.99 -33.48 -28.76
C GLN A 149 31.65 -34.92 -28.35
N LEU A 150 31.22 -35.72 -29.33
CA LEU A 150 31.06 -37.16 -29.22
C LEU A 150 31.70 -37.83 -30.44
N ASP A 151 32.64 -38.75 -30.22
CA ASP A 151 33.15 -39.68 -31.25
C ASP A 151 32.71 -41.10 -30.90
N ALA A 152 31.85 -41.71 -31.71
CA ALA A 152 31.30 -43.03 -31.40
C ALA A 152 31.02 -43.91 -32.63
N GLU A 153 31.05 -45.21 -32.38
CA GLU A 153 30.98 -46.28 -33.37
C GLU A 153 29.79 -47.20 -33.06
N VAL A 154 28.99 -47.52 -34.08
CA VAL A 154 27.85 -48.43 -33.99
C VAL A 154 28.18 -49.71 -34.75
N THR A 155 27.95 -50.87 -34.13
CA THR A 155 28.11 -52.19 -34.76
C THR A 155 26.80 -52.97 -34.66
N MET A 156 26.33 -53.54 -35.77
CA MET A 156 25.12 -54.37 -35.81
C MET A 156 25.49 -55.81 -36.17
N VAL A 157 24.89 -56.76 -35.45
CA VAL A 157 25.14 -58.20 -35.54
C VAL A 157 23.80 -58.93 -35.54
N ASN A 158 23.66 -59.98 -36.36
CA ASN A 158 22.43 -60.78 -36.43
C ASN A 158 22.40 -61.92 -35.40
N ALA A 159 21.32 -62.70 -35.37
CA ALA A 159 21.09 -63.79 -34.42
C ALA A 159 22.17 -64.89 -34.45
N GLU A 160 22.80 -65.13 -35.60
CA GLU A 160 23.91 -66.07 -35.75
C GLU A 160 25.27 -65.49 -35.29
N GLY A 161 25.31 -64.23 -34.86
CA GLY A 161 26.55 -63.50 -34.54
C GLY A 161 27.31 -63.03 -35.77
N THR A 162 26.69 -63.00 -36.95
CA THR A 162 27.29 -62.49 -38.19
C THR A 162 27.21 -60.97 -38.22
N LEU A 163 28.34 -60.32 -38.54
CA LEU A 163 28.43 -58.87 -38.70
C LEU A 163 27.51 -58.40 -39.84
N VAL A 164 26.52 -57.58 -39.52
CA VAL A 164 25.67 -56.89 -40.50
C VAL A 164 26.40 -55.66 -41.01
N GLY A 165 26.98 -54.87 -40.10
CA GLY A 165 27.74 -53.70 -40.50
C GLY A 165 28.32 -52.94 -39.31
N LYS A 166 29.19 -51.98 -39.64
CA LYS A 166 29.98 -51.22 -38.69
C LYS A 166 30.21 -49.80 -39.20
N TRP A 167 29.80 -48.81 -38.42
CA TRP A 167 29.75 -47.40 -38.81
C TRP A 167 30.36 -46.52 -37.72
N SER A 168 30.97 -45.40 -38.11
CA SER A 168 31.59 -44.45 -37.17
C SER A 168 31.29 -43.01 -37.60
N ASP A 169 30.95 -42.15 -36.66
CA ASP A 169 30.74 -40.72 -36.90
C ASP A 169 31.16 -39.90 -35.69
N SER A 170 31.32 -38.59 -35.90
CA SER A 170 31.53 -37.63 -34.83
C SER A 170 30.66 -36.39 -35.01
N ALA A 171 30.16 -35.87 -33.88
CA ALA A 171 29.50 -34.58 -33.83
C ALA A 171 30.20 -33.68 -32.80
N SER A 172 30.27 -32.40 -33.09
CA SER A 172 30.80 -31.42 -32.15
C SER A 172 30.10 -30.07 -32.28
N LYS A 173 30.06 -29.32 -31.18
CA LYS A 173 29.48 -28.00 -31.08
C LYS A 173 30.38 -27.10 -30.26
N ARG A 174 30.81 -25.99 -30.86
CA ARG A 174 31.64 -24.97 -30.22
C ARG A 174 30.86 -23.67 -30.09
N ARG A 175 30.76 -23.13 -28.88
CA ARG A 175 30.10 -21.84 -28.61
C ARG A 175 31.12 -20.81 -28.15
N VAL A 176 31.24 -19.70 -28.87
CA VAL A 176 31.96 -18.51 -28.36
C VAL A 176 31.05 -17.81 -27.35
N SER A 177 31.61 -17.40 -26.21
CA SER A 177 30.86 -16.83 -25.07
C SER A 177 30.35 -15.41 -25.36
N VAL A 178 29.27 -15.30 -26.15
CA VAL A 178 28.44 -14.09 -26.29
C VAL A 178 26.95 -14.48 -26.19
N PRO A 179 26.17 -13.90 -25.26
CA PRO A 179 24.77 -14.28 -25.06
C PRO A 179 23.82 -13.47 -25.97
N THR A 180 23.62 -13.92 -27.22
CA THR A 180 22.63 -13.29 -28.12
C THR A 180 21.81 -14.30 -28.96
N GLY A 181 20.54 -14.47 -28.58
CA GLY A 181 19.47 -15.03 -29.43
C GLY A 181 19.25 -16.56 -29.35
N ILE A 182 18.06 -17.10 -29.61
CA ILE A 182 16.74 -16.47 -29.89
C ILE A 182 15.61 -17.36 -29.32
N PHE A 183 14.93 -16.91 -28.25
CA PHE A 183 13.56 -17.33 -27.91
C PHE A 183 12.71 -16.08 -27.68
N ALA A 184 12.42 -15.37 -28.77
CA ALA A 184 11.70 -14.11 -28.75
C ALA A 184 10.19 -14.32 -28.98
N LEU A 185 9.46 -14.77 -27.96
CA LEU A 185 8.02 -14.52 -27.84
C LEU A 185 7.63 -14.17 -26.39
N ALA A 186 7.46 -12.87 -26.18
CA ALA A 186 6.64 -12.21 -25.16
C ALA A 186 6.73 -12.67 -23.68
N GLY A 187 7.56 -11.97 -22.91
CA GLY A 187 7.04 -11.14 -21.81
C GLY A 187 6.49 -11.82 -20.55
N THR A 188 7.34 -12.49 -19.77
CA THR A 188 7.55 -12.25 -18.31
C THR A 188 8.79 -13.04 -17.87
N ILE A 189 9.60 -12.48 -16.99
CA ILE A 189 10.97 -12.95 -16.70
C ILE A 189 10.98 -14.12 -15.68
N VAL A 190 12.05 -14.93 -15.75
CA VAL A 190 12.60 -15.91 -14.77
C VAL A 190 12.34 -17.42 -15.07
N GLU A 191 12.90 -17.95 -16.16
CA GLU A 191 13.00 -19.41 -16.39
C GLU A 191 14.42 -19.96 -16.67
N GLU A 192 15.48 -19.15 -16.55
CA GLU A 192 16.84 -19.53 -16.97
C GLU A 192 17.82 -19.87 -15.81
N VAL A 193 17.31 -20.31 -14.66
CA VAL A 193 18.12 -20.49 -13.43
C VAL A 193 18.53 -21.94 -13.11
N PHE A 194 17.83 -22.95 -13.63
CA PHE A 194 18.02 -24.36 -13.20
C PHE A 194 18.06 -25.43 -14.31
N SER A 195 18.50 -25.07 -15.53
CA SER A 195 19.07 -26.12 -16.40
C SER A 195 20.54 -26.27 -16.08
N ASP A 196 21.03 -27.51 -15.99
CA ASP A 196 22.46 -27.74 -16.23
C ASP A 196 22.70 -27.48 -17.72
N PRO A 197 23.34 -26.35 -18.10
CA PRO A 197 23.46 -25.99 -19.50
C PRO A 197 24.41 -26.96 -20.22
N ILE A 198 25.23 -27.71 -19.49
CA ILE A 198 26.22 -28.63 -20.04
C ILE A 198 25.52 -29.88 -20.58
N ARG A 199 24.66 -30.50 -19.76
CA ARG A 199 23.93 -31.74 -20.12
C ARG A 199 22.97 -31.53 -21.30
N ARG A 200 22.21 -30.42 -21.33
CA ARG A 200 21.33 -30.11 -22.48
C ARG A 200 22.11 -29.87 -23.77
N GLN A 201 23.25 -29.17 -23.73
CA GLN A 201 24.07 -28.96 -24.94
C GLN A 201 24.71 -30.27 -25.43
N MET A 202 25.16 -31.13 -24.52
CA MET A 202 25.67 -32.45 -24.88
C MET A 202 24.57 -33.33 -25.49
N ARG A 203 23.35 -33.32 -24.94
CA ARG A 203 22.17 -34.00 -25.51
C ARG A 203 21.92 -33.61 -26.97
N MET A 204 22.00 -32.33 -27.30
CA MET A 204 21.89 -31.87 -28.69
C MET A 204 23.00 -32.43 -29.59
N VAL A 205 24.25 -32.46 -29.12
CA VAL A 205 25.37 -33.05 -29.88
C VAL A 205 25.16 -34.55 -30.12
N VAL A 206 24.63 -35.28 -29.13
CA VAL A 206 24.29 -36.69 -29.28
C VAL A 206 23.14 -36.90 -30.28
N TYR A 207 22.16 -35.98 -30.34
CA TYR A 207 21.07 -36.07 -31.33
C TYR A 207 21.54 -35.74 -32.75
N ASP A 208 22.42 -34.75 -32.93
CA ASP A 208 23.07 -34.48 -34.22
C ASP A 208 23.89 -35.70 -34.69
N TRP A 209 24.69 -36.31 -33.79
CA TRP A 209 25.43 -37.55 -34.08
C TRP A 209 24.51 -38.73 -34.43
N ALA A 210 23.47 -38.97 -33.63
CA ALA A 210 22.57 -40.09 -33.85
C ALA A 210 21.76 -39.94 -35.15
N TRP A 211 21.40 -38.71 -35.51
CA TRP A 211 20.80 -38.39 -36.81
C TRP A 211 21.76 -38.71 -37.97
N ASN A 212 23.00 -38.21 -37.93
CA ASN A 212 24.02 -38.50 -38.95
C ASN A 212 24.27 -40.01 -39.08
N MET A 213 24.38 -40.71 -37.95
CA MET A 213 24.54 -42.17 -37.90
C MET A 213 23.34 -42.89 -38.53
N ALA A 214 22.11 -42.42 -38.29
CA ALA A 214 20.89 -42.97 -38.87
C ALA A 214 20.80 -42.83 -40.40
N GLN A 215 21.47 -41.83 -40.99
CA GLN A 215 21.60 -41.68 -42.44
C GLN A 215 22.58 -42.69 -43.07
N MET A 216 23.48 -43.29 -42.27
CA MET A 216 24.45 -44.30 -42.72
C MET A 216 24.01 -45.75 -42.44
N LEU A 217 23.13 -45.93 -41.45
CA LEU A 217 22.52 -47.22 -41.12
C LEU A 217 21.49 -47.65 -42.21
N PRO A 218 21.33 -48.96 -42.47
CA PRO A 218 20.31 -49.46 -43.40
C PRO A 218 18.89 -49.28 -42.84
N ASP A 219 17.89 -49.13 -43.72
CA ASP A 219 16.47 -49.30 -43.34
C ASP A 219 16.16 -50.80 -43.15
N CYS A 220 15.28 -51.16 -42.22
CA CYS A 220 14.88 -52.56 -42.00
C CYS A 220 13.78 -52.97 -43.00
N PRO A 221 14.02 -53.93 -43.91
CA PRO A 221 13.02 -54.32 -44.92
C PRO A 221 11.81 -55.06 -44.33
N LYS A 222 11.94 -55.57 -43.09
CA LYS A 222 10.94 -56.39 -42.39
C LYS A 222 9.90 -55.55 -41.64
N GLY A 223 10.09 -54.23 -41.51
CA GLY A 223 9.26 -53.36 -40.65
C GLY A 223 8.68 -52.12 -41.32
N PRO A 224 7.73 -51.44 -40.66
CA PRO A 224 7.06 -50.27 -41.20
C PRO A 224 7.93 -49.01 -41.12
N LYS A 225 7.93 -48.18 -42.18
CA LYS A 225 8.61 -46.87 -42.17
C LYS A 225 7.82 -45.85 -41.33
N LEU A 226 8.27 -45.68 -40.08
CA LEU A 226 7.69 -44.75 -39.11
C LEU A 226 7.94 -43.28 -39.50
N PRO A 227 7.33 -42.29 -38.82
CA PRO A 227 7.70 -40.89 -38.91
C PRO A 227 9.21 -40.63 -38.80
N GLU A 228 9.76 -39.78 -39.67
CA GLU A 228 11.15 -39.33 -39.58
C GLU A 228 11.29 -38.18 -38.57
N VAL A 229 12.34 -38.22 -37.74
CA VAL A 229 12.59 -37.28 -36.63
C VAL A 229 14.07 -36.92 -36.63
N ILE A 230 14.34 -35.62 -36.76
CA ILE A 230 15.68 -35.05 -36.81
C ILE A 230 16.17 -34.84 -35.38
N SER A 231 15.41 -34.10 -34.57
CA SER A 231 15.77 -33.74 -33.20
C SER A 231 14.53 -33.63 -32.30
N VAL A 232 14.76 -33.77 -31.00
CA VAL A 232 13.83 -33.41 -29.94
C VAL A 232 14.61 -32.56 -28.92
N ASP A 233 14.17 -31.33 -28.66
CA ASP A 233 14.81 -30.43 -27.69
C ASP A 233 13.87 -30.20 -26.51
N THR A 234 14.37 -30.41 -25.30
CA THR A 234 13.59 -30.37 -24.06
C THR A 234 14.40 -29.80 -22.91
N ASN A 235 13.73 -29.43 -21.82
CA ASN A 235 14.37 -28.95 -20.58
C ASN A 235 14.30 -29.97 -19.42
N VAL A 236 14.06 -31.25 -19.71
CA VAL A 236 13.87 -32.30 -18.68
C VAL A 236 15.10 -32.51 -17.79
N ASP A 237 16.29 -32.07 -18.24
CA ASP A 237 17.54 -32.11 -17.49
C ASP A 237 17.52 -31.22 -16.22
N ASN A 238 16.54 -30.32 -16.07
CA ASN A 238 16.26 -29.60 -14.82
C ASN A 238 15.79 -30.55 -13.69
N ARG A 239 15.21 -31.70 -14.04
CA ARG A 239 14.62 -32.75 -13.17
C ARG A 239 13.45 -32.31 -12.28
N LEU A 240 13.57 -31.24 -11.50
CA LEU A 240 12.55 -30.76 -10.57
C LEU A 240 11.84 -29.51 -11.10
N PHE A 241 10.50 -29.52 -11.12
CA PHE A 241 9.68 -28.41 -11.59
C PHE A 241 8.60 -28.04 -10.55
N GLY A 242 8.73 -26.84 -9.98
CA GLY A 242 7.72 -26.22 -9.13
C GLY A 242 6.60 -25.53 -9.92
N VAL A 243 5.55 -25.10 -9.22
CA VAL A 243 4.41 -24.30 -9.70
C VAL A 243 4.86 -23.14 -10.60
N GLY A 244 4.17 -22.96 -11.73
CA GLY A 244 4.43 -21.91 -12.70
C GLY A 244 5.58 -22.21 -13.68
N ARG A 245 6.47 -23.17 -13.37
CA ARG A 245 7.54 -23.60 -14.28
C ARG A 245 6.99 -24.34 -15.48
N ARG A 246 7.67 -24.21 -16.62
CA ARG A 246 7.34 -24.87 -17.89
C ARG A 246 8.24 -26.07 -18.15
N ILE A 247 7.64 -27.21 -18.46
CA ILE A 247 8.29 -28.30 -19.19
C ILE A 247 8.07 -28.03 -20.67
N THR A 248 9.14 -27.76 -21.41
CA THR A 248 9.09 -27.36 -22.82
C THR A 248 9.57 -28.50 -23.71
N VAL A 249 8.86 -28.73 -24.82
CA VAL A 249 9.19 -29.77 -25.80
C VAL A 249 9.09 -29.18 -27.20
N ARG A 250 10.18 -29.31 -27.95
CA ARG A 250 10.28 -29.02 -29.38
C ARG A 250 10.67 -30.29 -30.12
N VAL A 251 10.11 -30.48 -31.31
CA VAL A 251 10.39 -31.61 -32.21
C VAL A 251 10.63 -31.07 -33.61
N ASP A 252 11.79 -31.37 -34.19
CA ASP A 252 12.06 -31.16 -35.62
C ASP A 252 11.92 -32.53 -36.33
N ALA A 253 10.93 -32.68 -37.20
CA ALA A 253 10.50 -33.94 -37.81
C ALA A 253 9.88 -33.72 -39.20
N GLU A 254 9.42 -34.79 -39.88
CA GLU A 254 8.71 -34.64 -41.15
C GLU A 254 7.42 -33.77 -41.02
N PRO A 255 7.03 -32.98 -42.04
CA PRO A 255 5.83 -32.14 -41.98
C PRO A 255 4.51 -32.93 -42.01
N GLY A 256 3.46 -32.40 -41.37
CA GLY A 256 2.09 -32.95 -41.45
C GLY A 256 1.75 -34.03 -40.41
N LEU A 257 2.55 -34.15 -39.35
CA LEU A 257 2.29 -35.05 -38.22
C LEU A 257 1.29 -34.45 -37.22
N LYS A 258 0.59 -35.33 -36.51
CA LYS A 258 -0.08 -35.00 -35.25
C LYS A 258 0.85 -35.38 -34.10
N CYS A 259 1.36 -34.37 -33.40
CA CYS A 259 2.33 -34.54 -32.33
C CYS A 259 1.70 -34.24 -30.96
N SER A 260 2.11 -34.99 -29.95
CA SER A 260 1.77 -34.75 -28.55
C SER A 260 2.84 -35.36 -27.64
N PHE A 261 2.96 -34.90 -26.39
CA PHE A 261 3.83 -35.53 -25.41
C PHE A 261 3.09 -35.98 -24.14
N ASP A 262 3.68 -36.96 -23.48
CA ASP A 262 3.27 -37.50 -22.18
C ASP A 262 4.37 -37.17 -21.16
N ILE A 263 3.98 -36.77 -19.95
CA ILE A 263 4.80 -36.73 -18.74
C ILE A 263 4.36 -37.95 -17.93
N GLY A 264 5.04 -39.08 -18.19
CA GLY A 264 4.82 -40.39 -17.59
C GLY A 264 3.36 -40.81 -17.51
N GLU A 265 2.94 -41.20 -16.31
CA GLU A 265 1.53 -41.48 -16.00
C GLU A 265 0.79 -40.25 -15.49
N PHE A 266 1.50 -39.25 -14.95
CA PHE A 266 0.92 -38.00 -14.45
C PHE A 266 0.03 -37.30 -15.49
N LYS A 267 0.49 -37.14 -16.74
CA LYS A 267 -0.30 -36.47 -17.78
C LYS A 267 0.07 -36.86 -19.20
N LYS A 268 -0.94 -37.24 -19.98
CA LYS A 268 -0.79 -37.75 -21.35
C LYS A 268 -1.44 -36.86 -22.39
N THR A 269 -1.00 -36.99 -23.63
CA THR A 269 -1.56 -36.35 -24.84
C THR A 269 -1.56 -34.81 -24.76
N ILE A 270 -0.49 -34.24 -24.22
CA ILE A 270 -0.27 -32.79 -24.19
C ILE A 270 0.07 -32.33 -25.63
N PRO A 271 -0.70 -31.40 -26.25
CA PRO A 271 -0.53 -31.08 -27.67
C PRO A 271 0.82 -30.47 -28.02
N LEU A 272 1.39 -30.90 -29.16
CA LEU A 272 2.51 -30.24 -29.84
C LEU A 272 2.02 -29.71 -31.20
N PRO A 273 1.41 -28.52 -31.25
CA PRO A 273 1.02 -27.91 -32.51
C PRO A 273 2.23 -27.66 -33.42
N GLN A 274 2.01 -27.74 -34.73
CA GLN A 274 3.02 -27.43 -35.72
C GLN A 274 3.20 -25.90 -35.81
N THR A 275 4.40 -25.40 -35.49
CA THR A 275 4.76 -23.96 -35.51
C THR A 275 5.54 -23.56 -36.76
N GLY A 276 6.20 -24.51 -37.43
CA GLY A 276 6.93 -24.32 -38.68
C GLY A 276 6.87 -25.55 -39.57
N GLN A 277 7.45 -25.50 -40.78
CA GLN A 277 7.50 -26.67 -41.66
C GLN A 277 8.35 -27.77 -41.01
N GLY A 278 7.71 -28.85 -40.53
CA GLY A 278 8.39 -29.91 -39.79
C GLY A 278 8.73 -29.58 -38.32
N VAL A 279 8.34 -28.42 -37.80
CA VAL A 279 8.64 -27.99 -36.43
C VAL A 279 7.37 -28.01 -35.58
N TYR A 280 7.41 -28.70 -34.44
CA TYR A 280 6.30 -28.84 -33.51
C TYR A 280 6.75 -28.43 -32.10
N GLU A 281 6.03 -27.52 -31.45
CA GLU A 281 6.43 -26.93 -30.17
C GLU A 281 5.25 -26.84 -29.20
N GLY A 282 5.51 -27.13 -27.93
CA GLY A 282 4.51 -27.01 -26.87
C GLY A 282 5.13 -27.11 -25.48
N PHE A 283 4.31 -26.92 -24.46
CA PHE A 283 4.76 -26.92 -23.07
C PHE A 283 3.67 -27.33 -22.09
N TYR A 284 4.10 -27.73 -20.89
CA TYR A 284 3.25 -27.91 -19.73
C TYR A 284 3.65 -26.95 -18.61
N VAL A 285 2.71 -26.18 -18.08
CA VAL A 285 2.91 -25.35 -16.87
C VAL A 285 2.50 -26.18 -15.66
N VAL A 286 3.41 -26.38 -14.71
CA VAL A 286 3.12 -27.02 -13.44
C VAL A 286 2.15 -26.17 -12.62
N ARG A 287 1.12 -26.80 -12.07
CA ARG A 287 0.04 -26.16 -11.31
C ARG A 287 0.13 -26.51 -9.83
N GLU A 288 -0.48 -25.68 -9.00
CA GLU A 288 -0.69 -26.03 -7.59
C GLU A 288 -1.46 -27.35 -7.49
N GLY A 289 -0.95 -28.27 -6.68
CA GLY A 289 -1.47 -29.63 -6.52
C GLY A 289 -0.93 -30.68 -7.52
N ASP A 290 -0.20 -30.29 -8.58
CA ASP A 290 0.44 -31.27 -9.47
C ASP A 290 1.51 -32.08 -8.71
N LYS A 291 1.49 -33.40 -8.86
CA LYS A 291 2.48 -34.30 -8.25
C LYS A 291 2.84 -35.42 -9.21
N GLY A 292 4.13 -35.60 -9.46
CA GLY A 292 4.71 -36.66 -10.27
C GLY A 292 6.14 -36.90 -9.82
N VAL A 293 6.59 -38.14 -9.78
CA VAL A 293 7.92 -38.50 -9.24
C VAL A 293 8.58 -39.46 -10.20
N ASN A 294 9.75 -39.09 -10.71
CA ASN A 294 10.50 -39.89 -11.68
C ASN A 294 9.71 -40.21 -12.97
N GLU A 295 8.85 -39.31 -13.42
CA GLU A 295 8.07 -39.44 -14.66
C GLU A 295 8.99 -39.36 -15.90
N SER A 296 8.79 -40.22 -16.89
CA SER A 296 9.51 -40.16 -18.17
C SER A 296 8.83 -39.18 -19.15
N LEU A 297 9.60 -38.50 -20.00
CA LEU A 297 9.02 -37.71 -21.09
C LEU A 297 8.97 -38.55 -22.37
N MET A 298 7.78 -38.65 -22.97
CA MET A 298 7.56 -39.41 -24.20
C MET A 298 6.84 -38.56 -25.25
N VAL A 299 7.37 -38.51 -26.47
CA VAL A 299 6.77 -37.79 -27.59
C VAL A 299 6.12 -38.79 -28.55
N ARG A 300 4.84 -38.60 -28.83
CA ARG A 300 4.06 -39.35 -29.83
C ARG A 300 3.93 -38.52 -31.10
N MET A 301 4.25 -39.13 -32.23
CA MET A 301 4.17 -38.51 -33.56
C MET A 301 3.36 -39.43 -34.47
N ARG A 302 2.21 -38.98 -34.97
CA ARG A 302 1.28 -39.81 -35.74
C ARG A 302 1.02 -39.23 -37.13
N LYS A 303 1.24 -40.04 -38.17
CA LYS A 303 0.88 -39.77 -39.57
C LYS A 303 -0.64 -39.78 -39.75
N ALA A 304 -1.14 -39.10 -40.78
CA ALA A 304 -2.57 -39.08 -41.12
C ALA A 304 -3.16 -40.49 -41.41
N ASN A 305 -2.32 -41.43 -41.87
CA ASN A 305 -2.69 -42.84 -42.09
C ASN A 305 -2.73 -43.71 -40.81
N GLY A 306 -2.46 -43.12 -39.63
CA GLY A 306 -2.51 -43.81 -38.34
C GLY A 306 -1.19 -44.42 -37.86
N VAL A 307 -0.13 -44.44 -38.68
CA VAL A 307 1.21 -44.90 -38.26
C VAL A 307 1.77 -43.94 -37.21
N GLU A 308 2.28 -44.48 -36.09
CA GLU A 308 2.75 -43.72 -34.93
C GLU A 308 4.20 -44.07 -34.60
N ARG A 309 5.03 -43.07 -34.27
CA ARG A 309 6.34 -43.20 -33.64
C ARG A 309 6.26 -42.69 -32.22
N LEU A 310 6.81 -43.46 -31.28
CA LEU A 310 7.09 -43.01 -29.92
C LEU A 310 8.58 -42.69 -29.84
N TRP A 311 8.92 -41.53 -29.26
CA TRP A 311 10.27 -41.15 -28.89
C TRP A 311 10.33 -41.01 -27.38
N VAL A 312 11.31 -41.66 -26.74
CA VAL A 312 11.48 -41.62 -25.29
C VAL A 312 12.71 -40.80 -24.97
N GLU A 313 12.57 -39.77 -24.13
CA GLU A 313 13.72 -39.07 -23.55
C GLU A 313 14.33 -39.89 -22.43
N SER A 314 15.66 -40.00 -22.40
CA SER A 314 16.41 -40.78 -21.41
C SER A 314 17.34 -39.94 -20.53
N ALA A 315 18.01 -40.60 -19.59
CA ALA A 315 18.96 -40.07 -18.59
C ALA A 315 18.45 -39.00 -17.60
N SER A 316 17.26 -38.46 -17.81
CA SER A 316 16.63 -37.47 -16.94
C SER A 316 15.14 -37.77 -16.78
N LEU A 317 14.69 -37.85 -15.53
CA LEU A 317 13.30 -38.07 -15.14
C LEU A 317 12.74 -36.81 -14.48
N ILE A 318 11.46 -36.57 -14.69
CA ILE A 318 10.74 -35.38 -14.25
C ILE A 318 10.12 -35.64 -12.88
N THR A 319 10.33 -34.72 -11.96
CA THR A 319 9.62 -34.61 -10.69
C THR A 319 8.86 -33.29 -10.68
N LEU A 320 7.56 -33.37 -10.41
CA LEU A 320 6.66 -32.23 -10.31
C LEU A 320 6.33 -32.00 -8.84
N ASP A 321 6.56 -30.79 -8.35
CA ASP A 321 6.12 -30.40 -7.02
C ASP A 321 5.23 -29.16 -7.05
N GLY A 322 3.93 -29.42 -7.14
CA GLY A 322 2.87 -28.44 -7.01
C GLY A 322 2.50 -28.11 -5.56
N THR A 323 3.27 -28.56 -4.56
CA THR A 323 3.00 -28.27 -3.13
C THR A 323 3.65 -26.95 -2.75
N LEU A 324 2.87 -25.96 -2.31
CA LEU A 324 3.46 -24.71 -1.80
C LEU A 324 4.04 -24.90 -0.39
N PRO A 325 5.20 -24.31 -0.06
CA PRO A 325 5.76 -24.38 1.28
C PRO A 325 4.91 -23.62 2.31
N PRO A 326 5.03 -23.95 3.61
CA PRO A 326 4.31 -23.23 4.66
C PRO A 326 4.80 -21.79 4.78
N ARG A 327 3.87 -20.84 4.86
CA ARG A 327 4.20 -19.41 5.06
C ARG A 327 4.90 -19.16 6.40
N PRO A 328 5.75 -18.13 6.52
CA PRO A 328 6.25 -17.68 7.82
C PRO A 328 5.11 -17.24 8.75
N GLU A 329 5.26 -17.50 10.04
CA GLU A 329 4.32 -17.15 11.11
C GLU A 329 4.97 -16.20 12.11
N SER A 330 4.14 -15.47 12.88
CA SER A 330 4.57 -14.57 13.95
C SER A 330 5.73 -13.65 13.53
N VAL A 331 5.56 -12.95 12.39
CA VAL A 331 6.57 -12.03 11.90
C VAL A 331 6.55 -10.76 12.74
N GLU A 332 7.60 -10.57 13.54
CA GLU A 332 7.83 -9.43 14.40
C GLU A 332 8.84 -8.48 13.76
N SER A 333 8.67 -7.18 14.00
CA SER A 333 9.53 -6.13 13.46
C SER A 333 9.98 -5.16 14.54
N ARG A 334 11.27 -4.82 14.57
CA ARG A 334 11.86 -3.85 15.50
C ARG A 334 12.75 -2.86 14.75
N ALA A 335 12.31 -1.60 14.68
CA ALA A 335 13.15 -0.50 14.20
C ALA A 335 14.18 -0.09 15.26
N GLY A 336 15.40 0.21 14.82
CA GLY A 336 16.53 0.67 15.63
C GLY A 336 17.47 1.57 14.82
N ARG A 337 18.57 2.02 15.43
CA ARG A 337 19.58 2.85 14.75
C ARG A 337 20.26 2.12 13.58
N ASP A 338 20.40 0.80 13.70
CA ASP A 338 21.00 -0.08 12.70
C ASP A 338 20.02 -0.54 11.61
N GLY A 339 18.82 0.06 11.56
CA GLY A 339 17.76 -0.26 10.59
C GLY A 339 16.58 -1.04 11.19
N VAL A 340 15.91 -1.86 10.36
CA VAL A 340 14.75 -2.67 10.77
C VAL A 340 15.14 -4.14 10.87
N VAL A 341 15.03 -4.69 12.08
CA VAL A 341 15.17 -6.13 12.33
C VAL A 341 13.81 -6.80 12.17
N LEU A 342 13.74 -7.80 11.30
CA LEU A 342 12.60 -8.70 11.11
C LEU A 342 12.96 -10.07 11.67
N THR A 343 12.04 -10.68 12.43
CA THR A 343 12.18 -12.03 12.97
C THR A 343 10.88 -12.80 12.80
N TRP A 344 10.95 -14.06 12.39
CA TRP A 344 9.77 -14.89 12.14
C TRP A 344 9.94 -16.31 12.67
N LYS A 345 8.86 -17.08 12.61
CA LYS A 345 8.86 -18.53 12.80
C LYS A 345 8.37 -19.19 11.52
N VAL A 346 8.60 -20.49 11.37
CA VAL A 346 8.09 -21.27 10.24
C VAL A 346 7.69 -22.68 10.71
N PRO A 347 6.57 -23.23 10.25
CA PRO A 347 6.26 -24.64 10.45
C PRO A 347 7.34 -25.54 9.82
N PRO A 348 7.70 -26.69 10.42
CA PRO A 348 8.68 -27.60 9.84
C PRO A 348 8.26 -28.13 8.46
N ALA A 349 9.14 -28.01 7.47
CA ALA A 349 9.00 -28.59 6.14
C ALA A 349 10.37 -29.14 5.67
N GLY A 350 10.39 -30.32 5.04
CA GLY A 350 11.63 -31.04 4.68
C GLY A 350 12.28 -30.56 3.37
N ASP A 351 11.53 -29.78 2.60
CA ASP A 351 11.83 -29.21 1.30
C ASP A 351 12.10 -27.70 1.34
N LEU A 352 11.88 -27.04 2.49
CA LEU A 352 12.24 -25.64 2.72
C LEU A 352 13.74 -25.41 2.43
N GLU A 353 14.05 -24.42 1.59
CA GLU A 353 15.40 -24.08 1.15
C GLU A 353 15.87 -22.72 1.68
N GLU A 354 15.02 -21.69 1.60
CA GLU A 354 15.32 -20.32 2.03
C GLU A 354 14.07 -19.47 2.28
N PHE A 355 14.28 -18.23 2.72
CA PHE A 355 13.27 -17.19 2.87
C PHE A 355 13.57 -16.02 1.92
N ILE A 356 12.53 -15.43 1.34
CA ILE A 356 12.61 -14.15 0.63
C ILE A 356 12.02 -13.06 1.54
N VAL A 357 12.76 -11.95 1.67
CA VAL A 357 12.26 -10.71 2.27
C VAL A 357 11.97 -9.72 1.15
N GLU A 358 10.74 -9.24 1.08
CA GLU A 358 10.24 -8.28 0.10
C GLU A 358 9.92 -6.94 0.81
N LYS A 359 10.18 -5.80 0.16
CA LYS A 359 9.98 -4.43 0.69
C LYS A 359 9.16 -3.59 -0.29
N ALA A 360 8.40 -2.62 0.22
CA ALA A 360 7.77 -1.56 -0.55
C ALA A 360 7.62 -0.27 0.28
N ASP A 361 7.50 0.87 -0.39
CA ASP A 361 7.15 2.15 0.23
C ASP A 361 5.63 2.28 0.47
N ASP A 362 4.83 1.44 -0.18
CA ASP A 362 3.36 1.42 -0.08
C ASP A 362 2.81 0.06 0.41
N SER A 363 1.66 0.12 1.08
CA SER A 363 0.97 -1.10 1.56
C SER A 363 0.38 -1.98 0.45
N VAL A 364 0.23 -1.42 -0.75
CA VAL A 364 -0.37 -2.03 -1.95
C VAL A 364 0.50 -1.66 -3.14
N GLY A 365 0.70 -2.61 -4.06
CA GLY A 365 1.60 -2.46 -5.21
C GLY A 365 2.64 -3.56 -5.26
N ASP A 366 3.67 -3.34 -6.06
CA ASP A 366 4.79 -4.26 -6.24
C ASP A 366 5.75 -4.16 -5.05
N PHE A 367 6.27 -5.31 -4.61
CA PHE A 367 7.28 -5.40 -3.57
C PHE A 367 8.58 -5.90 -4.20
N GLU A 368 9.69 -5.20 -3.92
CA GLU A 368 11.02 -5.58 -4.38
C GLU A 368 11.64 -6.63 -3.46
N VAL A 369 12.38 -7.58 -4.02
CA VAL A 369 13.14 -8.57 -3.23
C VAL A 369 14.44 -7.93 -2.76
N ILE A 370 14.52 -7.62 -1.46
CA ILE A 370 15.72 -7.01 -0.86
C ILE A 370 16.70 -8.04 -0.29
N ALA A 371 16.23 -9.25 0.05
CA ALA A 371 17.10 -10.29 0.59
C ALA A 371 16.59 -11.72 0.35
N ARG A 372 17.55 -12.65 0.30
CA ARG A 372 17.36 -14.09 0.50
C ARG A 372 18.09 -14.50 1.77
N ALA A 373 17.40 -15.15 2.69
CA ALA A 373 17.91 -15.53 4.01
C ALA A 373 17.77 -17.03 4.24
N LYS A 374 18.74 -17.65 4.93
CA LYS A 374 18.64 -19.04 5.41
C LYS A 374 18.25 -19.13 6.89
N GLU A 375 18.38 -18.03 7.63
CA GLU A 375 17.98 -17.91 9.02
C GLU A 375 16.57 -17.29 9.13
N THR A 376 15.90 -17.47 10.28
CA THR A 376 14.56 -16.92 10.53
C THR A 376 14.58 -15.46 11.00
N SER A 377 15.56 -14.70 10.55
CA SER A 377 15.77 -13.29 10.88
C SER A 377 16.53 -12.57 9.78
N PHE A 378 16.25 -11.28 9.62
CA PHE A 378 16.93 -10.39 8.67
C PHE A 378 16.97 -8.96 9.21
N THR A 379 17.98 -8.19 8.82
CA THR A 379 18.10 -6.77 9.17
C THR A 379 18.23 -5.95 7.90
N ASP A 380 17.24 -5.09 7.63
CA ASP A 380 17.32 -4.05 6.61
C ASP A 380 18.05 -2.84 7.20
N SER A 381 19.34 -2.69 6.90
CA SER A 381 20.17 -1.56 7.34
C SER A 381 20.14 -0.35 6.39
N GLU A 382 19.46 -0.44 5.25
CA GLU A 382 19.42 0.62 4.22
C GLU A 382 18.15 1.49 4.33
N VAL A 383 17.20 1.10 5.17
CA VAL A 383 16.01 1.88 5.47
C VAL A 383 16.33 3.23 6.13
N LEU A 384 15.83 4.30 5.52
CA LEU A 384 16.04 5.66 6.01
C LEU A 384 15.30 5.92 7.33
N GLN A 385 15.93 6.71 8.20
CA GLN A 385 15.28 7.22 9.41
C GLN A 385 14.08 8.11 9.05
N GLY A 386 13.04 8.05 9.87
CA GLY A 386 11.79 8.77 9.62
C GLY A 386 10.89 8.17 8.53
N ALA A 387 11.32 7.10 7.84
CA ALA A 387 10.51 6.47 6.80
C ALA A 387 9.40 5.58 7.37
N THR A 388 8.32 5.42 6.59
CA THR A 388 7.35 4.34 6.76
C THR A 388 7.57 3.37 5.62
N VAL A 389 7.78 2.10 5.93
CA VAL A 389 8.06 1.04 4.96
C VAL A 389 7.21 -0.20 5.25
N PHE A 390 7.04 -1.03 4.24
CA PHE A 390 6.19 -2.21 4.28
C PHE A 390 7.01 -3.44 3.89
N TYR A 391 6.97 -4.49 4.71
CA TYR A 391 7.68 -5.74 4.43
C TYR A 391 6.74 -6.91 4.25
N ARG A 392 7.21 -7.91 3.50
CA ARG A 392 6.66 -9.27 3.43
C ARG A 392 7.81 -10.26 3.62
N VAL A 393 7.51 -11.41 4.22
CA VAL A 393 8.45 -12.54 4.28
C VAL A 393 7.74 -13.77 3.74
N ARG A 394 8.42 -14.51 2.87
CA ARG A 394 7.91 -15.73 2.23
C ARG A 394 8.93 -16.84 2.32
N THR A 395 8.48 -18.08 2.35
CA THR A 395 9.35 -19.25 2.23
C THR A 395 9.51 -19.65 0.77
N VAL A 396 10.64 -20.28 0.48
CA VAL A 396 10.99 -20.91 -0.80
C VAL A 396 11.35 -22.36 -0.54
N ASP A 397 10.79 -23.30 -1.31
CA ASP A 397 11.22 -24.70 -1.28
C ASP A 397 12.29 -25.01 -2.35
N LYS A 398 12.78 -26.26 -2.34
CA LYS A 398 13.76 -26.78 -3.31
C LYS A 398 13.26 -26.81 -4.76
N ALA A 399 11.95 -26.79 -4.99
CA ALA A 399 11.37 -26.69 -6.34
C ALA A 399 11.26 -25.22 -6.81
N GLY A 400 11.54 -24.27 -5.92
CA GLY A 400 11.41 -22.83 -6.15
C GLY A 400 10.00 -22.31 -5.99
N ASN A 401 9.08 -23.08 -5.39
CA ASN A 401 7.75 -22.60 -5.05
C ASN A 401 7.84 -21.57 -3.94
N LEU A 402 6.97 -20.56 -4.00
CA LEU A 402 6.87 -19.53 -2.99
C LEU A 402 5.59 -19.72 -2.18
N SER A 403 5.66 -19.60 -0.86
CA SER A 403 4.45 -19.65 -0.03
C SER A 403 3.47 -18.52 -0.37
N PRO A 404 2.17 -18.70 -0.04
CA PRO A 404 1.20 -17.60 -0.03
C PRO A 404 1.67 -16.44 0.86
N VAL A 405 1.30 -15.21 0.48
CA VAL A 405 1.68 -13.98 1.21
C VAL A 405 0.99 -13.93 2.58
N ASN A 406 1.75 -13.65 3.64
CA ASN A 406 1.22 -13.59 5.02
C ASN A 406 0.82 -12.17 5.47
N GLY A 407 0.13 -11.42 4.61
CA GLY A 407 -0.18 -10.01 4.85
C GLY A 407 1.05 -9.09 4.71
N VAL A 408 0.96 -7.87 5.24
CA VAL A 408 1.97 -6.82 5.09
C VAL A 408 2.36 -6.26 6.47
N ILE A 409 3.66 -6.19 6.74
CA ILE A 409 4.22 -5.69 7.99
C ILE A 409 4.57 -4.21 7.80
N LYS A 410 3.74 -3.31 8.35
CA LYS A 410 4.04 -1.86 8.35
C LYS A 410 5.02 -1.52 9.46
N VAL A 411 6.15 -0.92 9.11
CA VAL A 411 7.16 -0.44 10.06
C VAL A 411 7.36 1.06 9.88
N VAL A 412 7.31 1.80 10.99
CA VAL A 412 7.65 3.23 11.04
C VAL A 412 9.00 3.34 11.72
N VAL A 413 10.02 3.79 11.00
CA VAL A 413 11.38 3.96 11.52
C VAL A 413 11.48 5.32 12.21
N PRO A 414 11.82 5.38 13.51
CA PRO A 414 11.99 6.64 14.20
C PRO A 414 13.08 7.53 13.57
N GLN A 415 12.92 8.85 13.70
CA GLN A 415 13.98 9.80 13.38
C GLN A 415 14.93 9.89 14.59
N PHE A 416 16.02 9.11 14.57
CA PHE A 416 16.95 9.00 15.70
C PHE A 416 17.91 10.18 15.81
N ASP A 417 18.39 10.67 14.67
CA ASP A 417 19.28 11.83 14.58
C ASP A 417 18.47 13.11 14.30
N GLU A 418 18.94 14.25 14.80
CA GLU A 418 18.15 15.49 14.76
C GLU A 418 17.93 15.97 13.31
N ARG A 419 16.67 16.13 12.91
CA ARG A 419 16.27 16.56 11.56
C ARG A 419 15.57 17.91 11.58
N GLU A 420 16.01 18.82 10.72
CA GLU A 420 15.38 20.14 10.57
C GLU A 420 13.99 20.04 9.91
N LEU A 421 13.06 20.81 10.45
CA LEU A 421 11.74 21.11 9.90
C LEU A 421 11.77 22.53 9.32
N PHE A 422 11.38 22.66 8.05
CA PHE A 422 11.42 23.91 7.31
C PHE A 422 10.19 24.05 6.41
N GLY A 423 9.83 25.28 6.05
CA GLY A 423 8.74 25.57 5.13
C GLY A 423 7.34 25.24 5.69
N GLU A 424 6.55 24.53 4.88
CA GLU A 424 5.17 24.15 5.21
C GLU A 424 5.10 22.74 5.80
N LEU A 425 4.35 22.61 6.91
CA LEU A 425 4.18 21.38 7.68
C LEU A 425 2.78 20.79 7.44
N PHE A 426 2.74 19.55 6.99
CA PHE A 426 1.52 18.80 6.73
C PHE A 426 1.74 17.29 6.91
N GLY A 427 0.67 16.51 7.04
CA GLY A 427 0.74 15.07 7.22
C GLY A 427 1.08 14.67 8.66
N VAL A 428 1.83 13.58 8.82
CA VAL A 428 2.18 12.98 10.12
C VAL A 428 3.69 13.04 10.34
N LEU A 429 4.12 13.77 11.37
CA LEU A 429 5.49 13.74 11.86
C LEU A 429 5.70 12.49 12.71
N VAL A 430 6.54 11.58 12.23
CA VAL A 430 6.84 10.32 12.92
C VAL A 430 7.72 10.54 14.15
N LYS A 431 7.65 9.62 15.12
CA LYS A 431 8.42 9.70 16.37
C LYS A 431 9.92 9.95 16.12
N GLY A 432 10.49 10.95 16.78
CA GLY A 432 11.95 11.17 16.73
C GLY A 432 12.42 12.51 17.27
N ASN A 433 13.63 12.91 16.88
CA ASN A 433 14.28 14.16 17.25
C ASN A 433 14.28 15.15 16.09
N TYR A 434 13.77 16.35 16.29
CA TYR A 434 13.63 17.37 15.27
C TYR A 434 14.08 18.75 15.74
N LEU A 435 14.44 19.60 14.77
CA LEU A 435 14.86 20.97 14.96
C LEU A 435 13.94 21.91 14.18
N VAL A 436 13.54 23.03 14.79
CA VAL A 436 12.95 24.18 14.11
C VAL A 436 13.94 25.33 14.28
N ALA A 437 14.70 25.64 13.22
CA ALA A 437 15.70 26.71 13.23
C ALA A 437 15.10 28.08 12.86
N VAL A 438 14.09 28.08 11.99
CA VAL A 438 13.39 29.27 11.48
C VAL A 438 11.87 29.11 11.62
N PRO A 439 11.07 30.18 11.52
CA PRO A 439 9.61 30.05 11.50
C PRO A 439 9.11 29.13 10.39
N VAL A 440 8.21 28.21 10.76
CA VAL A 440 7.54 27.25 9.87
C VAL A 440 6.03 27.39 9.97
N VAL A 441 5.31 26.97 8.93
CA VAL A 441 3.86 27.21 8.79
C VAL A 441 3.10 25.88 8.68
N VAL A 442 1.97 25.75 9.37
CA VAL A 442 0.91 24.79 9.00
C VAL A 442 -0.11 25.56 8.14
N PRO A 443 -0.14 25.38 6.81
CA PRO A 443 -0.95 26.22 5.94
C PRO A 443 -2.46 25.96 6.08
N GLU A 444 -3.28 26.89 5.59
CA GLU A 444 -4.74 26.75 5.60
C GLU A 444 -5.19 25.50 4.82
N GLY A 445 -6.19 24.79 5.34
CA GLY A 445 -6.68 23.53 4.77
C GLY A 445 -5.78 22.31 4.98
N ALA A 446 -4.51 22.49 5.42
CA ALA A 446 -3.64 21.38 5.78
C ALA A 446 -3.84 20.93 7.23
N LYS A 447 -3.53 19.66 7.49
CA LYS A 447 -3.44 19.08 8.83
C LYS A 447 -2.03 18.58 9.08
N PHE A 448 -1.45 18.94 10.22
CA PHE A 448 -0.16 18.46 10.71
C PHE A 448 -0.33 17.75 12.05
N THR A 449 0.13 16.50 12.16
CA THR A 449 -0.04 15.65 13.34
C THR A 449 1.31 15.13 13.84
N ILE A 450 1.60 15.25 15.14
CA ILE A 450 2.87 14.77 15.74
C ILE A 450 2.63 13.50 16.55
N GLN A 451 3.45 12.45 16.30
CA GLN A 451 3.37 11.18 17.03
C GLN A 451 3.92 11.27 18.47
N PRO A 452 3.43 10.42 19.41
CA PRO A 452 3.95 10.30 20.77
C PRO A 452 5.46 10.09 20.86
N GLY A 453 6.07 10.65 21.91
CA GLY A 453 7.49 10.50 22.21
C GLY A 453 8.44 11.26 21.28
N THR A 454 7.90 12.17 20.46
CA THR A 454 8.69 13.10 19.62
C THR A 454 9.29 14.23 20.46
N ARG A 455 10.53 14.62 20.14
CA ARG A 455 11.20 15.81 20.67
C ARG A 455 11.42 16.82 19.55
N ILE A 456 11.06 18.07 19.78
CA ILE A 456 11.26 19.19 18.85
C ILE A 456 11.98 20.31 19.59
N ARG A 457 13.22 20.61 19.16
CA ARG A 457 14.04 21.71 19.65
C ARG A 457 13.80 22.96 18.78
N PHE A 458 13.74 24.14 19.40
CA PHE A 458 13.50 25.42 18.74
C PHE A 458 14.68 26.35 18.99
N GLU A 459 15.24 26.91 17.92
CA GLU A 459 16.33 27.90 18.01
C GLU A 459 15.80 29.33 18.16
N HIS A 460 16.72 30.28 18.34
CA HIS A 460 16.36 31.68 18.57
C HIS A 460 15.65 32.30 17.35
N GLY A 461 14.36 32.60 17.51
CA GLY A 461 13.52 33.22 16.48
C GLY A 461 12.65 32.22 15.70
N ALA A 462 12.84 30.93 15.92
CA ALA A 462 11.95 29.87 15.45
C ALA A 462 10.55 29.98 16.07
N ARG A 463 9.54 29.40 15.39
CA ARG A 463 8.17 29.16 15.90
C ARG A 463 7.39 28.31 14.89
N ILE A 464 6.25 27.76 15.30
CA ILE A 464 5.25 27.20 14.39
C ILE A 464 4.06 28.17 14.28
N ASP A 465 3.85 28.77 13.12
CA ASP A 465 2.66 29.54 12.78
C ASP A 465 1.57 28.60 12.24
N VAL A 466 0.40 28.53 12.88
CA VAL A 466 -0.69 27.60 12.52
C VAL A 466 -1.85 28.36 11.89
N LEU A 467 -2.12 28.07 10.61
CA LEU A 467 -3.27 28.54 9.85
C LEU A 467 -4.30 27.42 9.59
N GLY A 468 -3.85 26.16 9.48
CA GLY A 468 -4.69 24.97 9.34
C GLY A 468 -5.01 24.24 10.66
N GLU A 469 -4.98 22.91 10.63
CA GLU A 469 -5.11 22.05 11.81
C GLU A 469 -3.75 21.56 12.34
N PHE A 470 -3.45 21.82 13.62
CA PHE A 470 -2.30 21.27 14.34
C PHE A 470 -2.75 20.29 15.43
N GLU A 471 -2.29 19.05 15.38
CA GLU A 471 -2.53 18.03 16.41
C GLU A 471 -1.20 17.51 16.99
N SER A 472 -1.04 17.56 18.31
CA SER A 472 0.08 16.90 19.00
C SER A 472 -0.48 16.08 20.14
N LEU A 473 -0.53 14.76 19.94
CA LEU A 473 -1.19 13.84 20.86
C LEU A 473 -0.13 12.88 21.42
N GLY A 474 0.44 13.23 22.57
CA GLY A 474 1.37 12.41 23.31
C GLY A 474 0.70 11.35 24.19
N GLU A 475 1.52 10.49 24.79
CA GLU A 475 1.11 9.49 25.77
C GLU A 475 1.71 9.79 27.15
N ILE A 476 1.13 9.24 28.22
CA ILE A 476 1.68 9.35 29.58
C ILE A 476 3.10 8.74 29.67
N SER A 477 3.33 7.66 28.92
CA SER A 477 4.62 6.95 28.74
C SER A 477 5.56 7.61 27.73
N SER A 478 5.05 8.44 26.84
CA SER A 478 5.80 9.07 25.74
C SER A 478 5.16 10.41 25.37
N PRO A 479 5.35 11.45 26.21
CA PRO A 479 4.86 12.78 25.89
C PRO A 479 5.61 13.37 24.70
N VAL A 480 4.98 14.29 23.98
CA VAL A 480 5.66 15.10 22.95
C VAL A 480 6.36 16.27 23.64
N ARG A 481 7.65 16.47 23.36
CA ARG A 481 8.48 17.51 23.99
C ARG A 481 8.81 18.64 23.02
N PHE A 482 8.55 19.85 23.46
CA PHE A 482 8.91 21.09 22.80
C PHE A 482 9.92 21.80 23.70
N GLU A 483 11.13 22.06 23.19
CA GLU A 483 12.26 22.56 23.98
C GLU A 483 12.88 23.79 23.32
N SER A 484 13.16 24.86 24.08
CA SER A 484 13.74 26.12 23.58
C SER A 484 14.62 26.79 24.65
N ASP A 485 15.43 27.76 24.23
CA ASP A 485 16.24 28.64 25.09
C ASP A 485 15.68 30.07 25.23
N GLY A 486 14.54 30.39 24.60
CA GLY A 486 13.86 31.67 24.81
C GLY A 486 12.99 32.20 23.66
N THR A 487 12.58 31.37 22.69
CA THR A 487 11.78 31.84 21.55
C THR A 487 10.26 31.71 21.74
N GLU A 488 9.48 31.91 20.68
CA GLU A 488 8.04 31.62 20.64
C GLU A 488 7.84 30.15 20.21
N GLY A 489 6.91 29.43 20.83
CA GLY A 489 6.64 28.03 20.47
C GLY A 489 5.61 27.93 19.35
N LEU A 490 4.34 27.83 19.73
CA LEU A 490 3.21 27.73 18.80
C LEU A 490 2.45 29.05 18.75
N LYS A 491 2.10 29.48 17.54
CA LYS A 491 1.26 30.66 17.28
C LYS A 491 0.06 30.27 16.41
N VAL A 492 -1.11 30.19 17.01
CA VAL A 492 -2.39 29.83 16.35
C VAL A 492 -3.06 31.11 15.86
N LEU A 493 -3.43 31.17 14.58
CA LEU A 493 -4.08 32.33 13.97
C LEU A 493 -5.60 32.16 13.89
N ALA A 494 -6.31 33.23 13.51
CA ALA A 494 -7.75 33.19 13.31
C ALA A 494 -8.14 32.15 12.23
N GLY A 495 -9.22 31.41 12.47
CA GLY A 495 -9.68 30.30 11.60
C GLY A 495 -8.98 28.96 11.86
N ALA A 496 -7.76 28.97 12.41
CA ALA A 496 -6.99 27.76 12.69
C ALA A 496 -7.52 26.95 13.87
N LYS A 497 -7.07 25.70 13.97
CA LYS A 497 -7.41 24.77 15.07
C LYS A 497 -6.14 24.11 15.59
N ALA A 498 -5.94 24.14 16.90
CA ALA A 498 -4.81 23.49 17.55
C ALA A 498 -5.25 22.65 18.75
N VAL A 499 -4.93 21.36 18.71
CA VAL A 499 -5.25 20.38 19.76
C VAL A 499 -3.96 19.76 20.27
N ILE A 500 -3.61 20.01 21.53
CA ILE A 500 -2.40 19.46 22.16
C ILE A 500 -2.74 18.67 23.43
N SER A 501 -2.23 17.44 23.53
CA SER A 501 -2.49 16.53 24.64
C SER A 501 -1.22 15.82 25.09
N GLN A 502 -0.97 15.75 26.41
CA GLN A 502 0.25 15.14 26.99
C GLN A 502 1.55 15.70 26.37
N CYS A 503 1.61 17.01 26.15
CA CYS A 503 2.80 17.70 25.67
C CYS A 503 3.59 18.33 26.83
N GLU A 504 4.91 18.46 26.68
CA GLU A 504 5.78 19.19 27.60
C GLU A 504 6.44 20.35 26.85
N PHE A 505 6.21 21.59 27.28
CA PHE A 505 6.85 22.80 26.77
C PHE A 505 7.83 23.33 27.82
N SER A 506 9.12 23.44 27.48
CA SER A 506 10.13 23.99 28.40
C SER A 506 11.07 24.98 27.74
N GLY A 507 11.29 26.12 28.41
CA GLY A 507 12.33 27.10 28.09
C GLY A 507 11.97 28.15 27.03
N PHE A 508 10.77 28.09 26.44
CA PHE A 508 10.24 29.16 25.60
C PHE A 508 10.09 30.47 26.37
N SER A 509 10.17 31.61 25.68
CA SER A 509 9.69 32.89 26.23
C SER A 509 8.17 32.98 26.14
N LYS A 510 7.59 32.46 25.04
CA LYS A 510 6.13 32.43 24.79
C LYS A 510 5.74 31.04 24.27
N ALA A 511 5.39 30.10 25.14
CA ALA A 511 5.25 28.70 24.71
C ALA A 511 4.07 28.47 23.75
N TYR A 512 2.90 29.08 24.03
CA TYR A 512 1.71 28.97 23.20
C TYR A 512 0.97 30.30 23.13
N THR A 513 0.61 30.74 21.91
CA THR A 513 -0.10 32.00 21.64
C THR A 513 -1.24 31.75 20.67
N ALA A 514 -2.49 32.00 21.07
CA ALA A 514 -3.64 32.01 20.18
C ALA A 514 -4.07 33.45 19.90
N VAL A 515 -3.99 33.86 18.63
CA VAL A 515 -4.47 35.17 18.12
C VAL A 515 -5.80 34.95 17.39
N GLY A 516 -6.66 34.10 17.98
CA GLY A 516 -7.89 33.58 17.41
C GLY A 516 -7.83 32.06 17.25
N GLY A 517 -8.80 31.50 16.53
CA GLY A 517 -8.89 30.06 16.27
C GLY A 517 -9.50 29.27 17.45
N TYR A 518 -9.42 27.95 17.36
CA TYR A 518 -9.80 27.01 18.43
C TYR A 518 -8.56 26.39 19.08
N SER A 519 -8.49 26.45 20.41
CA SER A 519 -7.36 25.95 21.20
C SER A 519 -7.80 24.94 22.25
N GLU A 520 -7.46 23.66 22.05
CA GLU A 520 -7.65 22.60 23.04
C GLU A 520 -6.31 22.18 23.65
N ILE A 521 -6.18 22.24 24.97
CA ILE A 521 -4.95 21.87 25.70
C ILE A 521 -5.32 20.90 26.83
N ARG A 522 -4.81 19.66 26.76
CA ARG A 522 -5.17 18.59 27.70
C ARG A 522 -3.95 17.93 28.35
N SER A 523 -3.91 17.89 29.68
CA SER A 523 -2.86 17.18 30.46
C SER A 523 -1.41 17.62 30.21
N SER A 524 -1.19 18.77 29.55
CA SER A 524 0.14 19.25 29.12
C SER A 524 0.86 20.08 30.19
N ARG A 525 2.19 20.03 30.17
CA ARG A 525 3.11 20.73 31.09
C ARG A 525 3.76 21.93 30.41
N PHE A 526 3.95 23.02 31.16
CA PHE A 526 4.65 24.23 30.72
C PHE A 526 5.60 24.75 31.80
N SER A 527 6.85 25.08 31.43
CA SER A 527 7.84 25.67 32.35
C SER A 527 8.84 26.61 31.69
N GLY A 528 9.26 27.65 32.43
CA GLY A 528 10.12 28.73 31.93
C GLY A 528 9.37 29.74 31.06
N GLY A 529 9.86 30.99 31.03
CA GLY A 529 9.41 32.01 30.08
C GLY A 529 8.60 33.18 30.65
N LYS A 530 8.19 34.06 29.73
CA LYS A 530 7.32 35.21 29.98
C LYS A 530 5.87 34.75 30.17
N TYR A 531 5.38 33.83 29.33
CA TYR A 531 4.12 33.12 29.60
C TYR A 531 4.07 31.71 29.01
N ALA A 532 3.27 30.85 29.64
CA ALA A 532 3.00 29.52 29.11
C ALA A 532 1.94 29.56 28.00
N VAL A 533 0.78 30.18 28.26
CA VAL A 533 -0.34 30.24 27.31
C VAL A 533 -0.94 31.65 27.28
N LEU A 534 -1.12 32.20 26.09
CA LEU A 534 -1.86 33.44 25.82
C LEU A 534 -3.00 33.15 24.83
N VAL A 535 -4.22 33.59 25.14
CA VAL A 535 -5.33 33.72 24.20
C VAL A 535 -5.62 35.22 24.05
N ASP A 536 -5.25 35.84 22.93
CA ASP A 536 -5.23 37.30 22.78
C ASP A 536 -6.56 37.88 22.27
N SER A 537 -7.15 37.24 21.26
CA SER A 537 -8.42 37.64 20.63
C SER A 537 -9.53 36.58 20.82
N THR A 538 -10.72 36.79 20.23
CA THR A 538 -11.96 36.04 20.51
C THR A 538 -12.00 34.61 19.96
N GLY A 539 -11.00 33.79 20.28
CA GLY A 539 -11.01 32.35 20.04
C GLY A 539 -11.83 31.59 21.08
N ASN A 540 -12.17 30.34 20.77
CA ASN A 540 -12.75 29.41 21.75
C ASN A 540 -11.66 28.50 22.30
N TYR A 541 -11.66 28.20 23.60
CA TYR A 541 -10.64 27.35 24.23
C TYR A 541 -11.20 26.32 25.22
N ASP A 542 -10.62 25.11 25.21
CA ASP A 542 -10.83 24.08 26.23
C ASP A 542 -9.50 23.66 26.86
N PHE A 543 -9.22 24.19 28.05
CA PHE A 543 -7.99 23.93 28.79
C PHE A 543 -8.27 23.04 30.00
N LYS A 544 -7.70 21.83 30.01
CA LYS A 544 -8.01 20.81 31.03
C LYS A 544 -6.77 20.06 31.52
N GLY A 545 -6.50 20.12 32.82
CA GLY A 545 -5.39 19.37 33.42
C GLY A 545 -4.00 19.90 33.10
N LEU A 546 -3.87 21.20 32.76
CA LEU A 546 -2.58 21.84 32.51
C LEU A 546 -1.72 21.82 33.78
N ARG A 547 -0.40 21.71 33.63
CA ARG A 547 0.58 21.83 34.72
C ARG A 547 1.58 22.92 34.39
N ILE A 548 1.34 24.13 34.89
CA ILE A 548 2.14 25.31 34.61
C ILE A 548 2.96 25.67 35.85
N SER A 549 4.29 25.78 35.71
CA SER A 549 5.12 26.23 36.84
C SER A 549 6.44 26.89 36.42
N GLY A 550 6.90 27.87 37.21
CA GLY A 550 8.17 28.56 36.97
C GLY A 550 8.15 29.45 35.72
N VAL A 551 7.01 30.10 35.45
CA VAL A 551 6.84 31.09 34.38
C VAL A 551 6.48 32.45 34.97
N HIS A 552 6.72 33.56 34.26
CA HIS A 552 6.36 34.88 34.78
C HIS A 552 4.83 35.02 34.92
N THR A 553 4.08 34.86 33.82
CA THR A 553 2.61 34.75 33.84
C THR A 553 2.16 33.36 33.38
N GLY A 554 1.35 32.65 34.16
CA GLY A 554 0.90 31.29 33.85
C GLY A 554 0.03 31.27 32.60
N LEU A 555 -1.21 31.73 32.75
CA LEU A 555 -2.20 31.82 31.67
C LEU A 555 -2.64 33.28 31.51
N ILE A 556 -2.71 33.76 30.26
CA ILE A 556 -3.29 35.06 29.91
C ILE A 556 -4.53 34.83 29.03
N LEU A 557 -5.69 35.28 29.50
CA LEU A 557 -6.96 35.23 28.80
C LEU A 557 -7.38 36.66 28.43
N GLY A 558 -7.03 37.07 27.22
CA GLY A 558 -7.26 38.39 26.64
C GLY A 558 -8.72 38.63 26.26
N ALA A 559 -9.28 37.70 25.48
CA ALA A 559 -10.67 37.68 25.04
C ALA A 559 -11.09 36.24 24.70
N GLY A 560 -12.37 36.06 24.31
CA GLY A 560 -12.90 34.75 23.87
C GLY A 560 -13.71 34.01 24.93
N ASN A 561 -14.21 32.83 24.56
CA ASN A 561 -15.11 32.03 25.40
C ASN A 561 -14.50 30.64 25.64
N GLY A 562 -14.43 30.18 26.88
CA GLY A 562 -13.81 28.88 27.14
C GLY A 562 -13.76 28.41 28.58
N THR A 563 -13.07 27.29 28.77
CA THR A 563 -12.95 26.54 30.02
C THR A 563 -11.50 26.47 30.48
N LEU A 564 -11.26 26.66 31.78
CA LEU A 564 -10.04 26.25 32.47
C LEU A 564 -10.44 25.32 33.62
N LEU A 565 -10.16 24.02 33.46
CA LEU A 565 -10.61 22.97 34.37
C LEU A 565 -9.46 22.12 34.89
N ARG A 566 -9.50 21.73 36.16
CA ARG A 566 -8.66 20.66 36.76
C ARG A 566 -7.14 20.86 36.60
N SER A 567 -6.71 22.11 36.39
CA SER A 567 -5.34 22.49 36.08
C SER A 567 -4.57 22.94 37.32
N SER A 568 -3.25 22.84 37.31
CA SER A 568 -2.36 23.28 38.39
C SER A 568 -1.44 24.37 37.88
N ILE A 569 -1.46 25.54 38.53
CA ILE A 569 -0.66 26.72 38.17
C ILE A 569 0.02 27.24 39.43
N SER A 570 1.34 27.08 39.52
CA SER A 570 2.07 27.44 40.74
C SER A 570 3.48 27.96 40.51
N ASN A 571 4.05 28.65 41.49
CA ASN A 571 5.39 29.24 41.42
C ASN A 571 5.56 30.20 40.20
N CYS A 572 4.52 31.00 39.92
CA CYS A 572 4.52 32.05 38.90
C CYS A 572 4.48 33.45 39.54
N THR A 573 4.85 34.50 38.79
CA THR A 573 4.65 35.88 39.28
C THR A 573 3.16 36.24 39.27
N VAL A 574 2.47 35.88 38.18
CA VAL A 574 1.01 35.88 38.07
C VAL A 574 0.56 34.49 37.64
N GLY A 575 -0.33 33.83 38.39
CA GLY A 575 -0.86 32.53 37.99
C GLY A 575 -1.77 32.64 36.77
N LEU A 576 -2.83 33.42 36.91
CA LEU A 576 -3.80 33.72 35.86
C LEU A 576 -3.97 35.24 35.70
N GLU A 577 -3.92 35.72 34.46
CA GLU A 577 -4.31 37.08 34.08
C GLU A 577 -5.56 37.03 33.16
N PHE A 578 -6.69 37.57 33.60
CA PHE A 578 -7.93 37.62 32.81
C PHE A 578 -8.27 39.07 32.42
N ARG A 579 -8.22 39.39 31.13
CA ARG A 579 -8.44 40.75 30.60
C ARG A 579 -9.82 40.93 29.97
N GLY A 580 -10.53 39.84 29.62
CA GLY A 580 -11.87 39.91 29.04
C GLY A 580 -12.36 38.58 28.46
N GLY A 581 -13.62 38.57 28.01
CA GLY A 581 -14.30 37.38 27.47
C GLY A 581 -15.25 36.71 28.48
N SER A 582 -15.49 35.41 28.31
CA SER A 582 -16.27 34.58 29.24
C SER A 582 -15.53 33.27 29.53
N ALA A 583 -15.04 33.11 30.76
CA ALA A 583 -14.28 31.94 31.18
C ALA A 583 -14.98 31.17 32.31
N GLU A 584 -15.23 29.87 32.14
CA GLU A 584 -15.49 28.99 33.29
C GLU A 584 -14.15 28.54 33.88
N ILE A 585 -13.85 29.00 35.10
CA ILE A 585 -12.60 28.69 35.80
C ILE A 585 -12.95 27.94 37.08
N LYS A 586 -12.74 26.62 37.06
CA LYS A 586 -13.26 25.70 38.07
C LYS A 586 -12.37 24.47 38.28
N ASP A 587 -12.40 23.88 39.48
CA ASP A 587 -11.65 22.68 39.85
C ASP A 587 -10.12 22.84 39.77
N ASN A 588 -9.57 24.05 39.73
CA ASN A 588 -8.13 24.29 39.55
C ASN A 588 -7.37 24.48 40.86
N ASN A 589 -6.06 24.22 40.82
CA ASN A 589 -5.09 24.47 41.87
C ASN A 589 -4.19 25.66 41.46
N ILE A 590 -4.53 26.88 41.85
CA ILE A 590 -3.80 28.11 41.49
C ILE A 590 -3.18 28.68 42.77
N PHE A 591 -1.99 28.21 43.14
CA PHE A 591 -1.38 28.42 44.47
C PHE A 591 0.13 28.69 44.37
N ASP A 592 0.76 29.16 45.45
CA ASP A 592 2.20 29.50 45.50
C ASP A 592 2.68 30.45 44.39
N ASN A 593 1.78 31.27 43.85
CA ASN A 593 2.13 32.38 42.98
C ASN A 593 2.34 33.66 43.81
N TYR A 594 3.02 34.66 43.25
CA TYR A 594 3.09 35.99 43.87
C TYR A 594 1.74 36.71 43.81
N THR A 595 1.01 36.56 42.71
CA THR A 595 -0.43 36.86 42.58
C THR A 595 -1.09 35.65 41.92
N ASN A 596 -2.12 35.08 42.54
CA ASN A 596 -2.78 33.88 42.00
C ASN A 596 -3.63 34.25 40.78
N ILE A 597 -4.48 35.28 40.92
CA ILE A 597 -5.36 35.76 39.85
C ILE A 597 -5.30 37.28 39.80
N LEU A 598 -5.07 37.82 38.61
CA LEU A 598 -5.12 39.25 38.28
C LEU A 598 -6.20 39.46 37.22
N SER A 599 -7.13 40.39 37.44
CA SER A 599 -8.24 40.62 36.51
C SER A 599 -8.65 42.10 36.42
N PRO A 600 -8.21 42.85 35.38
CA PRO A 600 -8.75 44.20 35.12
C PRO A 600 -10.21 44.21 34.63
N ALA A 601 -10.77 43.05 34.25
CA ALA A 601 -12.16 42.89 33.85
C ALA A 601 -12.95 42.01 34.83
N LYS A 602 -14.28 42.08 34.80
CA LYS A 602 -15.16 41.29 35.65
C LYS A 602 -15.00 39.80 35.40
N LEU A 603 -14.47 39.07 36.37
CA LEU A 603 -14.32 37.62 36.36
C LEU A 603 -15.11 37.00 37.51
N VAL A 604 -15.78 35.87 37.27
CA VAL A 604 -16.47 35.08 38.30
C VAL A 604 -15.79 33.72 38.38
N ILE A 605 -15.35 33.32 39.57
CA ILE A 605 -14.71 32.01 39.79
C ILE A 605 -15.40 31.23 40.92
N ALA A 606 -15.35 29.90 40.83
CA ALA A 606 -15.90 28.99 41.82
C ALA A 606 -15.05 27.71 41.90
N ASP A 607 -15.00 27.10 43.08
CA ASP A 607 -14.47 25.75 43.31
C ASP A 607 -13.00 25.58 42.87
N ASN A 608 -12.15 26.59 43.12
CA ASN A 608 -10.70 26.52 42.91
C ASN A 608 -9.94 26.56 44.24
N TYR A 609 -8.84 25.82 44.35
CA TYR A 609 -7.88 25.94 45.45
C TYR A 609 -6.90 27.08 45.17
N LEU A 610 -6.86 28.10 46.03
CA LEU A 610 -6.01 29.28 45.88
C LEU A 610 -4.82 29.32 46.86
N GLY A 611 -4.43 28.16 47.42
CA GLY A 611 -3.33 28.05 48.38
C GLY A 611 -3.71 28.28 49.85
N THR A 612 -4.95 28.66 50.14
CA THR A 612 -5.44 28.94 51.49
C THR A 612 -6.97 28.96 51.53
N ALA A 613 -7.53 28.66 52.70
CA ALA A 613 -8.96 28.81 53.00
C ALA A 613 -9.33 30.24 53.49
N SER A 614 -8.36 31.12 53.74
CA SER A 614 -8.60 32.49 54.22
C SER A 614 -8.79 33.47 53.06
N VAL A 615 -9.92 34.17 53.05
CA VAL A 615 -10.34 35.12 51.99
C VAL A 615 -9.31 36.24 51.79
N ASP A 616 -8.79 36.81 52.88
CA ASP A 616 -7.82 37.90 52.85
C ASP A 616 -6.45 37.49 52.27
N SER A 617 -6.21 36.18 52.16
CA SER A 617 -4.92 35.61 51.74
C SER A 617 -4.95 34.95 50.35
N LEU A 618 -6.06 35.02 49.61
CA LEU A 618 -6.23 34.34 48.31
C LEU A 618 -5.31 34.86 47.18
N LYS A 619 -4.60 35.98 47.41
CA LYS A 619 -3.73 36.66 46.42
C LYS A 619 -4.42 36.98 45.09
N VAL A 620 -5.69 37.38 45.17
CA VAL A 620 -6.51 37.81 44.02
C VAL A 620 -6.49 39.34 43.92
N LYS A 621 -6.42 39.90 42.71
CA LYS A 621 -6.37 41.34 42.44
C LYS A 621 -7.27 41.74 41.26
N GLY A 622 -8.01 42.85 41.41
CA GLY A 622 -8.91 43.38 40.38
C GLY A 622 -10.37 42.97 40.57
N ASP A 623 -11.18 43.03 39.51
CA ASP A 623 -12.63 42.78 39.54
C ASP A 623 -12.94 41.27 39.48
N VAL A 624 -12.60 40.55 40.55
CA VAL A 624 -12.81 39.10 40.66
C VAL A 624 -13.82 38.78 41.75
N LEU A 625 -14.95 38.20 41.34
CA LEU A 625 -15.97 37.67 42.23
C LEU A 625 -15.67 36.19 42.54
N VAL A 626 -15.16 35.92 43.73
CA VAL A 626 -14.90 34.55 44.21
C VAL A 626 -16.14 34.01 44.91
N LYS A 627 -16.93 33.17 44.23
CA LYS A 627 -18.14 32.56 44.83
C LYS A 627 -17.81 31.48 45.85
N SER A 628 -16.85 30.63 45.52
CA SER A 628 -16.37 29.54 46.37
C SER A 628 -14.92 29.19 46.08
N ILE A 629 -14.27 28.61 47.08
CA ILE A 629 -12.90 28.09 47.02
C ILE A 629 -12.88 26.64 47.50
N LEU A 630 -11.76 25.95 47.28
CA LEU A 630 -11.48 24.66 47.91
C LEU A 630 -10.55 24.85 49.12
N ASP A 631 -10.78 24.10 50.20
CA ASP A 631 -9.95 24.15 51.42
C ASP A 631 -8.59 23.45 51.29
N ALA A 632 -8.47 22.54 50.32
CA ALA A 632 -7.27 21.80 49.94
C ALA A 632 -7.22 21.61 48.41
N PRO A 633 -6.11 21.14 47.82
CA PRO A 633 -6.01 20.93 46.37
C PRO A 633 -7.08 19.99 45.81
N TYR A 634 -7.65 20.34 44.64
CA TYR A 634 -8.45 19.45 43.81
C TYR A 634 -7.64 18.18 43.46
N PRO A 635 -8.24 16.97 43.50
CA PRO A 635 -9.67 16.67 43.70
C PRO A 635 -10.10 16.44 45.16
N HIS A 636 -9.23 16.70 46.13
CA HIS A 636 -9.45 16.32 47.54
C HIS A 636 -10.03 17.43 48.41
N GLY A 637 -9.96 18.68 47.95
CA GLY A 637 -10.54 19.83 48.64
C GLY A 637 -12.06 19.81 48.75
N ARG A 638 -12.56 20.29 49.89
CA ARG A 638 -13.96 20.56 50.16
C ARG A 638 -14.30 21.99 49.75
N LYS A 639 -15.50 22.19 49.20
CA LYS A 639 -16.02 23.49 48.80
C LYS A 639 -16.33 24.35 50.03
N ILE A 640 -15.68 25.50 50.13
CA ILE A 640 -16.07 26.60 51.02
C ILE A 640 -16.79 27.65 50.18
N ILE A 641 -18.03 27.97 50.54
CA ILE A 641 -18.82 29.03 49.91
C ILE A 641 -18.45 30.35 50.59
N LEU A 642 -18.04 31.35 49.80
CA LEU A 642 -17.66 32.68 50.28
C LEU A 642 -18.77 33.71 50.06
N ILE A 643 -19.55 33.52 49.00
CA ILE A 643 -20.74 34.30 48.69
C ILE A 643 -21.88 33.30 48.59
N ASP A 644 -22.81 33.40 49.53
CA ASP A 644 -23.94 32.49 49.66
C ASP A 644 -25.01 32.80 48.60
N ASP A 645 -24.70 32.44 47.36
CA ASP A 645 -25.73 32.15 46.36
C ASP A 645 -26.45 30.88 46.83
N THR A 646 -27.45 31.07 47.69
CA THR A 646 -28.38 30.00 48.10
C THR A 646 -28.84 29.31 46.82
N PRO A 647 -28.68 27.97 46.68
CA PRO A 647 -28.93 27.30 45.43
C PRO A 647 -30.38 27.59 45.03
N ILE A 648 -30.55 28.35 43.95
CA ILE A 648 -31.86 28.87 43.57
C ILE A 648 -32.66 27.67 43.07
N THR A 649 -33.45 27.07 43.95
CA THR A 649 -34.26 25.91 43.60
C THR A 649 -35.29 26.34 42.55
N PRO A 650 -35.84 25.40 41.74
CA PRO A 650 -36.89 25.74 40.79
C PRO A 650 -38.07 26.48 41.46
N GLU A 651 -38.40 26.15 42.71
CA GLU A 651 -39.42 26.85 43.49
C GLU A 651 -39.02 28.30 43.83
N LEU A 652 -37.78 28.54 44.24
CA LEU A 652 -37.29 29.88 44.60
C LEU A 652 -37.08 30.77 43.36
N LEU A 653 -36.69 30.18 42.22
CA LEU A 653 -36.68 30.84 40.92
C LEU A 653 -38.10 31.24 40.51
N GLU A 654 -39.07 30.34 40.63
CA GLU A 654 -40.48 30.59 40.28
C GLU A 654 -41.12 31.64 41.21
N GLU A 655 -40.82 31.63 42.51
CA GLU A 655 -41.29 32.64 43.47
C GLU A 655 -40.72 34.03 43.12
N ARG A 656 -39.41 34.13 42.90
CA ARG A 656 -38.74 35.39 42.51
C ARG A 656 -39.22 35.90 41.16
N PHE A 657 -39.40 35.01 40.20
CA PHE A 657 -39.97 35.31 38.89
C PHE A 657 -41.40 35.86 39.02
N THR A 658 -42.25 35.18 39.80
CA THR A 658 -43.65 35.59 40.05
C THR A 658 -43.71 36.96 40.72
N LEU A 659 -42.84 37.21 41.71
CA LEU A 659 -42.73 38.50 42.40
C LEU A 659 -42.32 39.62 41.44
N LEU A 660 -41.25 39.44 40.65
CA LEU A 660 -40.76 40.45 39.71
C LEU A 660 -41.75 40.71 38.57
N LYS A 661 -42.35 39.66 37.98
CA LYS A 661 -43.43 39.77 36.98
C LYS A 661 -44.61 40.55 37.55
N GLY A 662 -45.08 40.20 38.75
CA GLY A 662 -46.19 40.88 39.41
C GLY A 662 -45.90 42.36 39.72
N GLN A 663 -44.71 42.66 40.24
CA GLN A 663 -44.28 44.03 40.54
C GLN A 663 -44.10 44.86 39.26
N GLY A 664 -43.48 44.31 38.21
CA GLY A 664 -43.28 45.01 36.94
C GLY A 664 -44.59 45.33 36.21
N ILE A 665 -45.53 44.37 36.17
CA ILE A 665 -46.88 44.60 35.62
C ILE A 665 -47.63 45.65 36.44
N LYS A 666 -47.53 45.60 37.79
CA LYS A 666 -48.13 46.61 38.67
C LYS A 666 -47.52 48.00 38.47
N ALA A 667 -46.20 48.09 38.28
CA ALA A 667 -45.51 49.34 37.98
C ALA A 667 -45.97 49.94 36.65
N PHE A 668 -46.15 49.11 35.61
CA PHE A 668 -46.70 49.52 34.32
C PHE A 668 -48.11 50.11 34.44
N HIS A 669 -49.03 49.43 35.14
CA HIS A 669 -50.40 49.93 35.38
C HIS A 669 -50.43 51.22 36.22
N ASN A 670 -49.44 51.40 37.10
CA ASN A 670 -49.22 52.63 37.87
C ASN A 670 -48.47 53.73 37.09
N GLN A 671 -48.20 53.55 35.79
CA GLN A 671 -47.46 54.49 34.91
C GLN A 671 -46.00 54.74 35.32
N HIS A 672 -45.42 53.91 36.19
CA HIS A 672 -44.00 53.95 36.56
C HIS A 672 -43.17 53.15 35.53
N TYR A 673 -43.09 53.66 34.30
CA TYR A 673 -42.52 52.92 33.16
C TYR A 673 -41.03 52.57 33.33
N GLY A 674 -40.24 53.42 33.99
CA GLY A 674 -38.83 53.10 34.30
C GLY A 674 -38.68 51.89 35.22
N ASP A 675 -39.46 51.85 36.31
CA ASP A 675 -39.47 50.72 37.24
C ASP A 675 -40.03 49.46 36.59
N ALA A 676 -41.09 49.60 35.80
CA ALA A 676 -41.68 48.51 35.03
C ALA A 676 -40.64 47.88 34.09
N TYR A 677 -39.89 48.69 33.34
CA TYR A 677 -38.84 48.22 32.44
C TYR A 677 -37.75 47.45 33.19
N GLN A 678 -37.26 47.98 34.31
CA GLN A 678 -36.22 47.33 35.13
C GLN A 678 -36.70 46.00 35.72
N LEU A 679 -37.89 45.98 36.33
CA LEU A 679 -38.46 44.79 36.98
C LEU A 679 -38.79 43.69 35.97
N LEU A 680 -39.37 44.04 34.82
CA LEU A 680 -39.70 43.08 33.77
C LEU A 680 -38.45 42.54 33.07
N ASN A 681 -37.41 43.35 32.84
CA ASN A 681 -36.11 42.88 32.33
C ASN A 681 -35.35 42.00 33.32
N GLN A 682 -35.57 42.17 34.64
CA GLN A 682 -35.04 41.24 35.63
C GLN A 682 -35.83 39.93 35.62
N ALA A 683 -37.15 39.97 35.45
CA ALA A 683 -37.99 38.79 35.38
C ALA A 683 -37.72 37.92 34.13
N ILE A 684 -37.57 38.52 32.94
CA ILE A 684 -37.36 37.76 31.70
C ILE A 684 -36.03 36.99 31.68
N ARG A 685 -35.01 37.46 32.41
CA ARG A 685 -33.73 36.76 32.59
C ARG A 685 -33.82 35.49 33.45
N LEU A 686 -34.93 35.30 34.17
CA LEU A 686 -35.16 34.10 34.99
C LEU A 686 -35.95 33.04 34.23
N LYS A 687 -36.95 33.45 33.44
CA LYS A 687 -37.86 32.56 32.72
C LYS A 687 -38.55 33.32 31.59
N ASP A 688 -38.61 32.69 30.41
CA ASP A 688 -39.36 33.20 29.28
C ASP A 688 -40.87 33.19 29.58
N ASP A 689 -41.52 34.34 29.36
CA ASP A 689 -42.95 34.50 29.60
C ASP A 689 -43.59 35.50 28.64
N ARG A 690 -44.63 35.03 27.96
CA ARG A 690 -45.45 35.74 26.98
C ARG A 690 -45.98 37.09 27.47
N ASP A 691 -46.42 37.17 28.73
CA ASP A 691 -46.98 38.42 29.25
C ASP A 691 -45.87 39.42 29.54
N ILE A 692 -44.67 38.97 29.95
CA ILE A 692 -43.52 39.86 30.14
C ILE A 692 -43.09 40.50 28.82
N TYR A 693 -42.98 39.72 27.74
CA TYR A 693 -42.72 40.28 26.39
C TYR A 693 -43.78 41.31 25.99
N LEU A 694 -45.05 41.06 26.30
CA LEU A 694 -46.16 41.97 26.02
C LEU A 694 -46.04 43.28 26.84
N TYR A 695 -45.83 43.18 28.15
CA TYR A 695 -45.74 44.36 29.03
C TYR A 695 -44.42 45.13 28.87
N LEU A 696 -43.29 44.48 28.53
CA LEU A 696 -42.07 45.18 28.08
C LEU A 696 -42.33 45.97 26.81
N SER A 697 -42.99 45.36 25.82
CA SER A 697 -43.33 46.04 24.57
C SER A 697 -44.24 47.25 24.79
N TYR A 698 -45.26 47.16 25.66
CA TYR A 698 -46.06 48.33 26.03
C TYR A 698 -45.26 49.38 26.81
N THR A 699 -44.35 48.96 27.70
CA THR A 699 -43.50 49.87 28.49
C THR A 699 -42.54 50.64 27.59
N LEU A 700 -41.87 49.96 26.66
CA LEU A 700 -40.95 50.56 25.70
C LEU A 700 -41.67 51.50 24.72
N LEU A 701 -42.89 51.15 24.29
CA LEU A 701 -43.74 52.03 23.48
C LEU A 701 -44.18 53.30 24.25
N ALA A 702 -44.36 53.22 25.58
CA ALA A 702 -44.60 54.39 26.43
C ALA A 702 -43.33 55.23 26.69
N LEU A 703 -42.15 54.60 26.68
CA LEU A 703 -40.84 55.25 26.82
C LEU A 703 -40.28 55.81 25.49
N SER A 704 -40.89 55.47 24.34
CA SER A 704 -40.41 55.81 22.99
C SER A 704 -39.00 55.27 22.66
N ASP A 705 -38.64 54.10 23.21
CA ASP A 705 -37.38 53.40 22.88
C ASP A 705 -37.60 52.41 21.74
N ASP A 706 -37.54 52.94 20.51
CA ASP A 706 -37.83 52.22 19.27
C ASP A 706 -36.83 51.10 18.93
N LEU A 707 -35.60 51.15 19.47
CA LEU A 707 -34.57 50.13 19.20
C LEU A 707 -34.85 48.89 20.06
N ALA A 708 -34.92 49.08 21.37
CA ALA A 708 -35.23 47.99 22.31
C ALA A 708 -36.63 47.41 22.05
N LEU A 709 -37.61 48.24 21.64
CA LEU A 709 -38.94 47.76 21.26
C LEU A 709 -38.91 46.78 20.08
N THR A 710 -38.09 47.04 19.05
CA THR A 710 -37.95 46.12 17.91
C THR A 710 -37.28 44.81 18.31
N GLU A 711 -36.22 44.85 19.13
CA GLU A 711 -35.56 43.65 19.65
C GLU A 711 -36.53 42.77 20.45
N VAL A 712 -37.17 43.34 21.49
CA VAL A 712 -38.12 42.64 22.38
C VAL A 712 -39.31 42.06 21.60
N LEU A 713 -39.85 42.77 20.61
CA LEU A 713 -40.95 42.25 19.79
C LEU A 713 -40.50 41.10 18.87
N SER A 714 -39.30 41.19 18.29
CA SER A 714 -38.77 40.12 17.44
C SER A 714 -38.50 38.83 18.21
N GLU A 715 -37.92 38.92 19.41
CA GLU A 715 -37.67 37.79 20.29
C GLU A 715 -38.98 37.21 20.82
N GLY A 716 -39.90 38.08 21.27
CA GLY A 716 -41.22 37.68 21.76
C GLY A 716 -42.06 36.95 20.71
N ILE A 717 -42.06 37.41 19.44
CA ILE A 717 -42.74 36.72 18.33
C ILE A 717 -42.02 35.40 17.98
N SER A 718 -40.70 35.34 18.04
CA SER A 718 -39.94 34.10 17.80
C SER A 718 -40.29 33.00 18.82
N LYS A 719 -40.40 33.38 20.10
CA LYS A 719 -40.72 32.46 21.22
C LYS A 719 -42.21 32.16 21.35
N TYR A 720 -43.09 33.12 21.02
CA TYR A 720 -44.55 33.00 21.11
C TYR A 720 -45.24 33.35 19.78
N PRO A 721 -44.96 32.60 18.69
CA PRO A 721 -45.41 32.94 17.33
C PRO A 721 -46.93 32.87 17.12
N TYR A 722 -47.68 32.35 18.10
CA TYR A 722 -49.14 32.26 18.07
C TYR A 722 -49.83 33.36 18.91
N ASP A 723 -49.10 34.23 19.62
CA ASP A 723 -49.72 35.37 20.31
C ASP A 723 -49.98 36.54 19.35
N VAL A 724 -51.26 36.71 19.02
CA VAL A 724 -51.76 37.77 18.13
C VAL A 724 -51.47 39.18 18.66
N ARG A 725 -51.34 39.39 19.97
CA ARG A 725 -51.13 40.71 20.58
C ARG A 725 -49.71 41.21 20.37
N LEU A 726 -48.72 40.31 20.37
CA LEU A 726 -47.34 40.63 19.99
C LEU A 726 -47.26 41.02 18.52
N HIS A 727 -48.01 40.34 17.65
CA HIS A 727 -48.13 40.72 16.24
C HIS A 727 -48.79 42.09 16.06
N GLN A 728 -49.90 42.37 16.75
CA GLN A 728 -50.56 43.69 16.76
C GLN A 728 -49.61 44.81 17.18
N LEU A 729 -48.76 44.57 18.20
CA LEU A 729 -47.74 45.53 18.62
C LEU A 729 -46.62 45.71 17.60
N CYS A 730 -46.16 44.64 16.97
CA CYS A 730 -45.17 44.69 15.89
C CYS A 730 -45.69 45.47 14.67
N ILE A 731 -46.92 45.19 14.23
CA ILE A 731 -47.60 45.94 13.16
C ILE A 731 -47.68 47.43 13.52
N ARG A 732 -48.07 47.76 14.77
CA ARG A 732 -48.14 49.15 15.24
C ARG A 732 -46.77 49.85 15.27
N ASN A 733 -45.73 49.17 15.72
CA ASN A 733 -44.35 49.68 15.73
C ASN A 733 -43.86 49.95 14.29
N LEU A 734 -44.03 48.99 13.37
CA LEU A 734 -43.67 49.13 11.96
C LEU A 734 -44.47 50.25 11.27
N LEU A 735 -45.76 50.41 11.60
CA LEU A 735 -46.58 51.53 11.11
C LEU A 735 -46.07 52.89 11.62
N ASN A 736 -45.69 53.00 12.90
CA ASN A 736 -45.09 54.22 13.45
C ASN A 736 -43.77 54.58 12.74
N LYS A 737 -42.96 53.57 12.37
CA LYS A 737 -41.70 53.73 11.61
C LYS A 737 -41.91 53.96 10.10
N GLY A 738 -43.15 53.90 9.59
CA GLY A 738 -43.46 54.03 8.17
C GLY A 738 -43.15 52.79 7.32
N GLU A 739 -42.85 51.64 7.95
CA GLU A 739 -42.45 50.39 7.32
C GLU A 739 -43.65 49.58 6.79
N ILE A 740 -44.49 50.24 5.99
CA ILE A 740 -45.80 49.76 5.49
C ILE A 740 -45.75 48.33 4.91
N ARG A 741 -44.69 47.99 4.14
CA ARG A 741 -44.54 46.65 3.55
C ARG A 741 -44.36 45.55 4.59
N GLN A 742 -43.53 45.79 5.60
CA GLN A 742 -43.29 44.83 6.67
C GLN A 742 -44.52 44.72 7.58
N ALA A 743 -45.16 45.85 7.89
CA ALA A 743 -46.43 45.87 8.63
C ALA A 743 -47.51 45.00 7.95
N ARG A 744 -47.65 45.08 6.61
CA ARG A 744 -48.58 44.21 5.85
C ARG A 744 -48.19 42.73 5.92
N GLN A 745 -46.91 42.38 5.84
CA GLN A 745 -46.45 40.98 5.97
C GLN A 745 -46.72 40.37 7.35
N VAL A 746 -46.52 41.15 8.43
CA VAL A 746 -46.84 40.69 9.80
C VAL A 746 -48.34 40.61 10.01
N LEU A 747 -49.11 41.55 9.44
CA LEU A 747 -50.58 41.56 9.49
C LEU A 747 -51.20 40.36 8.76
N GLU A 748 -50.73 40.00 7.57
CA GLU A 748 -51.23 38.83 6.84
C GLU A 748 -51.05 37.54 7.66
N LYS A 749 -49.90 37.37 8.32
CA LYS A 749 -49.66 36.26 9.25
C LYS A 749 -50.59 36.33 10.45
N ALA A 750 -50.76 37.50 11.06
CA ALA A 750 -51.65 37.68 12.22
C ALA A 750 -53.12 37.38 11.90
N LEU A 751 -53.60 37.78 10.72
CA LEU A 751 -54.96 37.49 10.24
C LEU A 751 -55.19 36.01 9.94
N VAL A 752 -54.15 35.24 9.60
CA VAL A 752 -54.26 33.77 9.54
C VAL A 752 -54.43 33.17 10.95
N LEU A 753 -53.79 33.76 11.97
CA LEU A 753 -53.90 33.31 13.36
C LEU A 753 -55.26 33.68 14.00
N SER A 754 -55.82 34.85 13.67
CA SER A 754 -57.16 35.25 14.13
C SER A 754 -57.90 36.07 13.05
N PRO A 755 -58.63 35.41 12.13
CA PRO A 755 -59.27 36.08 10.99
C PRO A 755 -60.40 37.05 11.36
N ALA A 756 -60.96 36.92 12.57
CA ALA A 756 -62.08 37.73 13.06
C ALA A 756 -61.66 38.77 14.11
N ASP A 757 -60.36 38.97 14.34
CA ASP A 757 -59.87 39.99 15.29
C ASP A 757 -60.12 41.41 14.76
N SER A 758 -60.95 42.17 15.48
CA SER A 758 -61.37 43.51 15.10
C SER A 758 -60.21 44.52 15.00
N ASN A 759 -59.13 44.35 15.77
CA ASN A 759 -57.97 45.24 15.71
C ASN A 759 -57.13 44.95 14.46
N LEU A 760 -56.94 43.68 14.11
CA LEU A 760 -56.25 43.30 12.88
C LEU A 760 -57.04 43.73 11.63
N LEU A 761 -58.36 43.56 11.63
CA LEU A 761 -59.22 44.05 10.55
C LEU A 761 -59.16 45.58 10.43
N TYR A 762 -59.18 46.31 11.54
CA TYR A 762 -58.96 47.76 11.52
C TYR A 762 -57.56 48.16 11.00
N MET A 763 -56.50 47.46 11.42
CA MET A 763 -55.13 47.69 10.92
C MET A 763 -55.01 47.40 9.42
N LYS A 764 -55.79 46.43 8.91
CA LYS A 764 -55.90 46.12 7.48
C LYS A 764 -56.55 47.28 6.71
N ASP A 765 -57.73 47.71 7.14
CA ASP A 765 -58.43 48.82 6.50
C ASP A 765 -57.60 50.11 6.51
N TYR A 766 -56.86 50.36 7.60
CA TYR A 766 -55.92 51.47 7.72
C TYR A 766 -54.74 51.37 6.75
N LEU A 767 -54.11 50.19 6.62
CA LEU A 767 -53.04 49.94 5.64
C LEU A 767 -53.53 50.07 4.19
N ASP A 768 -54.74 49.60 3.91
CA ASP A 768 -55.33 49.65 2.58
C ASP A 768 -55.67 51.10 2.19
N GLN A 769 -56.18 51.92 3.13
CA GLN A 769 -56.34 53.38 2.97
C GLN A 769 -55.02 54.13 2.78
N LEU A 770 -53.95 53.75 3.48
CA LEU A 770 -52.62 54.33 3.29
C LEU A 770 -52.09 54.04 1.88
N THR A 771 -52.27 52.83 1.35
CA THR A 771 -51.91 52.53 -0.05
C THR A 771 -52.76 53.30 -1.05
N ALA A 772 -54.08 53.45 -0.82
CA ALA A 772 -54.96 54.23 -1.70
C ALA A 772 -54.64 55.73 -1.75
N LYS A 773 -53.98 56.30 -0.72
CA LYS A 773 -53.49 57.69 -0.72
C LYS A 773 -52.16 57.90 -1.44
N SER A 774 -51.47 56.83 -1.81
CA SER A 774 -50.10 56.89 -2.38
C SER A 774 -50.03 56.78 -3.92
N GLU A 775 -51.17 56.63 -4.60
CA GLU A 775 -51.26 56.62 -6.07
C GLU A 775 -51.75 57.97 -6.63
N PRO A 776 -50.96 58.68 -7.45
CA PRO A 776 -51.44 59.82 -8.22
C PRO A 776 -52.30 59.37 -9.41
N SER A 777 -53.47 59.98 -9.58
CA SER A 777 -54.31 59.77 -10.76
C SER A 777 -53.65 60.31 -12.04
N GLU A 778 -53.37 59.46 -13.03
CA GLU A 778 -52.80 59.89 -14.31
C GLU A 778 -53.60 59.36 -15.51
N ARG A 779 -54.25 60.26 -16.28
CA ARG A 779 -53.99 60.52 -17.73
C ARG A 779 -55.22 60.99 -18.52
N VAL A 780 -55.14 62.24 -19.00
CA VAL A 780 -55.41 62.70 -20.38
C VAL A 780 -54.58 64.00 -20.53
N ARG A 781 -53.69 64.27 -21.49
CA ARG A 781 -53.26 63.62 -22.74
C ARG A 781 -51.82 64.08 -23.12
N SER A 782 -51.06 63.19 -23.75
CA SER A 782 -50.04 63.44 -24.80
C SER A 782 -49.33 64.82 -24.91
N GLN A 783 -48.04 64.85 -24.55
CA GLN A 783 -46.94 65.07 -25.50
C GLN A 783 -45.65 64.41 -24.95
N GLY A 784 -44.87 63.71 -25.79
CA GLY A 784 -43.52 63.22 -25.47
C GLY A 784 -43.40 61.74 -25.02
N ASN A 785 -43.02 60.89 -25.98
CA ASN A 785 -42.22 59.64 -25.93
C ASN A 785 -41.68 59.12 -24.57
N ALA A 786 -41.58 57.82 -24.26
CA ALA A 786 -42.05 56.57 -24.90
C ALA A 786 -41.87 55.36 -23.92
N THR A 787 -42.65 54.27 -24.09
CA THR A 787 -42.42 52.86 -23.62
C THR A 787 -42.03 52.62 -22.12
N ALA A 788 -42.88 52.15 -21.18
CA ALA A 788 -43.67 50.89 -21.09
C ALA A 788 -42.79 49.61 -20.86
N VAL A 789 -43.05 48.62 -19.98
CA VAL A 789 -44.27 48.05 -19.32
C VAL A 789 -43.91 47.33 -17.97
N PRO A 790 -44.82 47.20 -16.97
CA PRO A 790 -44.71 46.26 -15.84
C PRO A 790 -45.76 45.11 -15.84
N SER A 791 -45.58 44.10 -14.98
CA SER A 791 -46.34 42.84 -14.91
C SER A 791 -47.28 42.69 -13.68
N THR A 792 -48.28 41.81 -13.79
CA THR A 792 -49.32 41.52 -12.77
C THR A 792 -49.04 40.30 -11.88
N GLU A 793 -49.85 40.20 -10.83
CA GLU A 793 -49.74 39.33 -9.64
C GLU A 793 -50.59 38.02 -9.73
N LYS A 794 -50.39 37.14 -8.71
CA LYS A 794 -51.37 36.23 -8.05
C LYS A 794 -51.76 34.83 -8.62
N LEU A 795 -51.27 33.81 -7.89
CA LEU A 795 -52.01 32.84 -7.04
C LEU A 795 -53.19 32.02 -7.60
N GLN A 796 -53.12 30.67 -7.46
CA GLN A 796 -53.96 29.89 -6.50
C GLN A 796 -53.51 28.41 -6.30
N LYS A 797 -54.19 27.73 -5.36
CA LYS A 797 -53.91 26.49 -4.56
C LYS A 797 -54.78 25.29 -5.08
N PRO A 798 -55.02 24.11 -4.41
CA PRO A 798 -54.46 23.44 -3.19
C PRO A 798 -54.36 21.85 -3.25
N ASN A 799 -54.24 21.20 -2.07
CA ASN A 799 -54.57 19.80 -1.64
C ASN A 799 -53.42 18.73 -1.60
N GLU A 800 -53.04 18.13 -0.44
CA GLU A 800 -53.53 16.89 0.27
C GLU A 800 -52.71 15.60 -0.12
N VAL A 801 -52.48 14.54 0.70
CA VAL A 801 -52.74 14.21 2.13
C VAL A 801 -51.79 13.08 2.65
N GLU A 802 -51.57 12.99 3.98
CA GLU A 802 -51.08 11.89 4.88
C GLU A 802 -50.01 10.80 4.52
N THR A 803 -49.41 10.27 5.62
CA THR A 803 -48.87 8.91 5.88
C THR A 803 -47.45 8.45 5.47
N GLU A 804 -46.67 8.16 6.52
CA GLU A 804 -45.84 6.98 6.81
C GLU A 804 -45.05 6.18 5.73
N SER A 805 -43.72 6.18 5.95
CA SER A 805 -42.86 4.98 6.09
C SER A 805 -42.10 4.38 4.87
N LYS A 806 -40.77 4.29 5.10
CA LYS A 806 -39.86 3.14 4.87
C LYS A 806 -39.54 2.59 3.46
N VAL A 807 -38.20 2.42 3.29
CA VAL A 807 -37.46 1.37 2.56
C VAL A 807 -37.00 1.66 1.10
N LYS A 808 -35.66 1.60 0.95
CA LYS A 808 -34.81 1.18 -0.19
C LYS A 808 -35.39 1.15 -1.62
N SER A 809 -34.62 1.69 -2.58
CA SER A 809 -33.64 0.88 -3.36
C SER A 809 -32.76 1.74 -4.27
N GLU A 810 -31.69 1.11 -4.79
CA GLU A 810 -30.79 1.66 -5.81
C GLU A 810 -31.49 2.06 -7.11
N ALA A 811 -30.87 2.98 -7.88
CA ALA A 811 -30.51 2.72 -9.28
C ALA A 811 -29.43 3.69 -9.78
N GLU A 812 -28.54 3.18 -10.62
CA GLU A 812 -27.46 3.90 -11.30
C GLU A 812 -28.00 4.91 -12.34
N ASN A 813 -27.17 5.88 -12.72
CA ASN A 813 -26.95 6.08 -14.16
C ASN A 813 -25.58 6.71 -14.46
N LYS A 814 -24.82 6.03 -15.33
CA LYS A 814 -23.74 6.63 -16.12
C LYS A 814 -24.34 7.55 -17.17
N ILE A 815 -23.53 8.48 -17.70
CA ILE A 815 -23.30 8.66 -19.14
C ILE A 815 -22.00 9.45 -19.32
N ASP A 816 -21.12 8.95 -20.18
CA ASP A 816 -19.93 9.65 -20.68
C ASP A 816 -20.34 10.74 -21.68
N GLU A 817 -19.57 11.82 -21.79
CA GLU A 817 -19.11 12.22 -23.13
C GLU A 817 -17.80 13.03 -23.11
N LYS A 818 -16.99 12.79 -24.14
CA LYS A 818 -15.73 13.51 -24.43
C LYS A 818 -16.06 14.67 -25.37
N ASP A 819 -15.27 15.76 -25.35
CA ASP A 819 -14.36 15.95 -26.49
C ASP A 819 -13.21 16.96 -26.28
N PHE A 820 -12.25 16.86 -27.21
CA PHE A 820 -10.94 17.51 -27.32
C PHE A 820 -11.00 18.98 -27.87
N PRO A 821 -9.93 19.81 -27.78
CA PRO A 821 -8.75 19.70 -28.66
C PRO A 821 -7.36 20.02 -28.08
N LYS A 822 -6.34 19.49 -28.79
CA LYS A 822 -4.90 19.73 -28.62
C LYS A 822 -4.43 21.02 -29.29
N SER A 823 -3.42 21.68 -28.71
CA SER A 823 -2.25 22.36 -29.33
C SER A 823 -1.57 23.22 -28.24
N LEU A 824 -0.27 23.53 -28.21
CA LEU A 824 0.77 23.66 -29.24
C LEU A 824 2.17 23.30 -28.70
N ASN A 825 3.15 23.17 -29.60
CA ASN A 825 4.58 23.03 -29.28
C ASN A 825 5.19 24.33 -28.71
N THR A 826 6.25 24.20 -27.90
CA THR A 826 7.47 25.03 -28.00
C THR A 826 8.68 24.22 -27.55
N GLU A 827 9.68 24.11 -28.42
CA GLU A 827 11.04 23.70 -28.06
C GLU A 827 11.77 24.86 -27.39
N SER A 828 12.68 24.59 -26.45
CA SER A 828 13.84 25.47 -26.24
C SER A 828 15.05 24.69 -25.74
N SER A 829 16.11 24.75 -26.53
CA SER A 829 17.48 24.28 -26.24
C SER A 829 18.09 24.89 -24.97
N GLY A 830 18.95 24.13 -24.28
CA GLY A 830 19.75 24.62 -23.15
C GLY A 830 20.88 23.66 -22.77
N GLU A 831 21.91 23.56 -23.61
CA GLU A 831 23.14 22.82 -23.28
C GLU A 831 24.08 23.59 -22.34
N ALA A 832 24.97 22.82 -21.69
CA ALA A 832 26.21 23.23 -21.04
C ALA A 832 26.14 24.05 -19.73
N LEU A 833 26.56 23.43 -18.62
CA LEU A 833 27.98 23.51 -18.21
C LEU A 833 28.32 22.48 -17.13
N LYS A 834 29.55 21.95 -17.19
CA LYS A 834 30.11 20.97 -16.25
C LYS A 834 31.52 21.42 -15.90
N VAL A 835 31.76 21.90 -14.69
CA VAL A 835 33.08 22.23 -14.16
C VAL A 835 33.10 21.90 -12.66
N GLU A 836 34.15 21.18 -12.26
CA GLU A 836 34.58 20.78 -10.89
C GLU A 836 33.61 19.92 -10.06
#